data_AF-A0A319C955-F1
#
_entry.id   AF-A0A319C955-F1
#
_cell.length_a   1.000
_cell.length_b   1.000
_cell.length_c   1.000
_cell.angle_alpha   90.00
_cell.angle_beta   90.00
_cell.angle_gamma   90.00
#
_symmetry.space_group_name_H-M   'P 1'
#
loop_
_entity.id
_entity.type
_entity.pdbx_description
1 polymer ?
#
loop_
_entity_poly.entity_id
_entity_poly.type
_entity_poly.pdbx_seq_one_letter_code
_entity_poly.pdbx_strand_id
1 'polypeptide(L)'
;MAALLSLLRHRTSLATSNEHKDEARDLDERIFRAMAFLRPKLQLADVASVDRVGLELLIPAHQRLLQEEGVFLDFPGAIELNRLREAKLARFSPDILYGSTPTTVTHSLEAFIGVVDFDRIRHRLDFGSMLASPSSTAAYLMNSSQWDDTAEAYLRAAVEHGAGQGSGALPSAFPTTTFEVVWVASTLLQYQVVLGDTGQECLQTIGQYLNHIYERQNGVFGWAPTLIADADDTARGVLTLNLIGYAARPDQLIAQFRSHDHFRTYPQERDPSISTNCNVLAAMLHTTDPCQYIKYIELTLRFLYRQHNAGHFQDKWNISPMYPRMLLATVLSRVTQLWAKGPLAPLALDCVQTAFVVLSNLLQKTLMEQDQVTGSWNKSTEVTAYSVLTLAAASNTPVGAVVGEKLRTSIIYGRAFLEANFQLWGHDRPLWIEKVLYSSPILSSGFCTAALLTPTFTMQVASSEDGVATSVPSDSLLHFRKFYSRLPLLSDEPQWRLTSSLYEAGLWYHRLADQRHEIFPRDNMAPDKYLQYIPQTWTLCNARNSNALEPDLMWNMMIISMLNYQVDEFLESVVGAYTAEEVNVVRNIIHRLCHDEQHHRESPLPTLLGEDPGSDDENSDIHPRRSEPTPPDSPKAGNANHTLAHTGHILYKFTRYILSHPAVAHSPVNTRRLLARELEIFLQAHLTDLVTSQQLHQSLPHLHLQDQLAKPPSSYFTWVRTTSADHTSCPYSFHFFAALIAYYHRPPDTSAPQFAFYGPRQRYLAESLCRHLATMCRQYNDYGSISRDMVERNLNSVNFPEFWEQVGDGKIAGTHNDGGDHGKPTDKSLDAVKADLIWLAEYERACCMSALDRLVNETGLPTRTARILQTFVDVTDLYGQIYVARDIASRVR
;
A
#
# COMPACT_ATOMS: atom_id res chain seq x y z
N MET A 1 23.71 -1.12 -26.06
CA MET A 1 25.16 -1.30 -25.84
C MET A 1 25.68 -2.57 -26.49
N ALA A 2 25.16 -3.76 -26.15
CA ALA A 2 25.53 -5.04 -26.79
C ALA A 2 25.51 -4.99 -28.33
N ALA A 3 24.43 -4.47 -28.92
CA ALA A 3 24.33 -4.30 -30.38
C ALA A 3 25.43 -3.39 -30.97
N LEU A 4 25.78 -2.30 -30.30
CA LEU A 4 26.86 -1.41 -30.75
C LEU A 4 28.22 -2.12 -30.70
N LEU A 5 28.48 -2.89 -29.64
CA LEU A 5 29.71 -3.67 -29.50
C LEU A 5 29.84 -4.71 -30.61
N SER A 6 28.75 -5.43 -30.90
CA SER A 6 28.71 -6.41 -32.00
C SER A 6 28.99 -5.75 -33.37
N LEU A 7 28.36 -4.60 -33.65
CA LEU A 7 28.60 -3.86 -34.90
C LEU A 7 30.05 -3.39 -35.03
N LEU A 8 30.66 -2.87 -33.96
CA LEU A 8 32.06 -2.43 -33.95
C LEU A 8 33.02 -3.59 -34.25
N ARG A 9 32.85 -4.71 -33.55
CA ARG A 9 33.71 -5.90 -33.76
C ARG A 9 33.53 -6.49 -35.15
N HIS A 10 32.30 -6.53 -35.66
CA HIS A 10 32.05 -6.99 -37.02
C HIS A 10 32.70 -6.06 -38.06
N ARG A 11 32.58 -4.74 -37.86
CA ARG A 11 33.24 -3.74 -38.70
C ARG A 11 34.77 -3.88 -38.73
N THR A 12 35.37 -4.21 -37.59
CA THR A 12 36.80 -4.52 -37.48
C THR A 12 37.16 -5.80 -38.23
N SER A 13 36.34 -6.85 -38.12
CA SER A 13 36.57 -8.11 -38.86
C SER A 13 36.56 -7.90 -40.38
N LEU A 14 35.64 -7.10 -40.91
CA LEU A 14 35.54 -6.80 -42.34
C LEU A 14 36.68 -5.91 -42.86
N ALA A 15 37.26 -5.04 -42.02
CA ALA A 15 38.37 -4.18 -42.40
C ALA A 15 39.63 -4.96 -42.81
N THR A 16 39.72 -6.24 -42.45
CA THR A 16 40.79 -7.14 -42.85
C THR A 16 40.55 -7.82 -44.22
N SER A 17 39.36 -7.65 -44.81
CA SER A 17 38.97 -8.19 -46.12
C SER A 17 38.71 -7.06 -47.14
N ASN A 18 39.35 -7.09 -48.31
CA ASN A 18 39.23 -6.01 -49.31
C ASN A 18 37.92 -6.05 -50.13
N GLU A 19 37.03 -7.01 -49.90
CA GLU A 19 35.90 -7.34 -50.79
C GLU A 19 34.54 -6.72 -50.38
N HIS A 20 34.44 -6.00 -49.27
CA HIS A 20 33.13 -5.65 -48.65
C HIS A 20 32.94 -4.14 -48.32
N LYS A 21 33.23 -3.24 -49.28
CA LYS A 21 33.16 -1.77 -49.03
C LYS A 21 31.75 -1.24 -48.74
N ASP A 22 30.73 -1.76 -49.40
CA ASP A 22 29.35 -1.27 -49.21
C ASP A 22 28.76 -1.73 -47.85
N GLU A 23 29.06 -2.95 -47.44
CA GLU A 23 28.69 -3.48 -46.12
C GLU A 23 29.41 -2.73 -44.99
N ALA A 24 30.70 -2.42 -45.16
CA ALA A 24 31.44 -1.59 -44.21
C ALA A 24 30.80 -0.20 -44.04
N ARG A 25 30.30 0.41 -45.12
CA ARG A 25 29.60 1.70 -45.08
C ARG A 25 28.26 1.61 -44.36
N ASP A 26 27.46 0.57 -44.61
CA ASP A 26 26.20 0.34 -43.89
C ASP A 26 26.44 0.15 -42.38
N LEU A 27 27.47 -0.62 -42.00
CA LEU A 27 27.86 -0.78 -40.60
C LEU A 27 28.29 0.54 -39.95
N ASP A 28 29.09 1.36 -40.64
CA ASP A 28 29.51 2.67 -40.14
C ASP A 28 28.29 3.57 -39.87
N GLU A 29 27.28 3.55 -40.75
CA GLU A 29 26.03 4.30 -40.55
C GLU A 29 25.22 3.77 -39.36
N ARG A 30 25.14 2.43 -39.18
CA ARG A 30 24.45 1.81 -38.03
C ARG A 30 25.16 2.12 -36.72
N ILE A 31 26.49 2.07 -36.70
CA ILE A 31 27.33 2.44 -35.54
C ILE A 31 27.07 3.91 -35.17
N PHE A 32 27.11 4.82 -36.15
CA PHE A 32 26.82 6.23 -35.93
C PHE A 32 25.44 6.45 -35.32
N ARG A 33 24.40 5.82 -35.90
CA ARG A 33 23.02 5.89 -35.38
C ARG A 33 22.89 5.34 -33.97
N ALA A 34 23.51 4.20 -33.68
CA ALA A 34 23.52 3.60 -32.35
C ALA A 34 24.19 4.50 -31.31
N MET A 35 25.32 5.13 -31.65
CA MET A 35 26.00 6.09 -30.77
C MET A 35 25.15 7.36 -30.54
N ALA A 36 24.56 7.90 -31.60
CA ALA A 36 23.68 9.06 -31.53
C ALA A 36 22.44 8.82 -30.67
N PHE A 37 21.92 7.58 -30.63
CA PHE A 37 20.84 7.18 -29.73
C PHE A 37 21.31 6.98 -28.28
N LEU A 38 22.39 6.22 -28.07
CA LEU A 38 22.82 5.81 -26.73
C LEU A 38 23.29 6.99 -25.87
N ARG A 39 24.06 7.93 -26.46
CA ARG A 39 24.60 9.08 -25.72
C ARG A 39 23.53 9.87 -24.95
N PRO A 40 22.47 10.41 -25.59
CA PRO A 40 21.43 11.14 -24.88
C PRO A 40 20.55 10.25 -24.01
N LYS A 41 20.28 9.00 -24.43
CA LYS A 41 19.40 8.10 -23.66
C LYS A 41 20.01 7.65 -22.34
N LEU A 42 21.32 7.39 -22.31
CA LEU A 42 22.02 7.03 -21.08
C LEU A 42 22.04 8.20 -20.08
N GLN A 43 22.05 9.46 -20.53
CA GLN A 43 21.95 10.62 -19.62
C GLN A 43 20.63 10.67 -18.86
N LEU A 44 19.57 10.07 -19.42
CA LEU A 44 18.22 10.03 -18.84
C LEU A 44 17.91 8.67 -18.18
N ALA A 45 18.88 7.76 -18.12
CA ALA A 45 18.65 6.42 -17.61
C ALA A 45 18.54 6.44 -16.08
N ASP A 46 17.36 6.10 -15.58
CA ASP A 46 17.09 5.90 -14.16
C ASP A 46 17.37 4.44 -13.76
N VAL A 47 18.64 4.16 -13.45
CA VAL A 47 19.11 2.83 -13.02
C VAL A 47 18.44 2.39 -11.71
N ALA A 48 18.12 3.33 -10.82
CA ALA A 48 17.53 3.01 -9.52
C ALA A 48 16.08 2.53 -9.63
N SER A 49 15.37 2.91 -10.69
CA SER A 49 13.97 2.53 -10.93
C SER A 49 13.78 1.20 -11.69
N VAL A 50 14.86 0.53 -12.11
CA VAL A 50 14.80 -0.62 -13.02
C VAL A 50 15.51 -1.82 -12.42
N ASP A 51 14.77 -2.91 -12.22
CA ASP A 51 15.33 -4.23 -11.93
C ASP A 51 15.31 -5.09 -13.20
N ARG A 52 16.47 -5.63 -13.59
CA ARG A 52 16.62 -6.58 -14.71
C ARG A 52 17.65 -7.63 -14.34
N VAL A 53 17.50 -8.83 -14.89
CA VAL A 53 18.40 -9.94 -14.61
C VAL A 53 19.83 -9.58 -15.02
N GLY A 54 20.71 -9.47 -14.03
CA GLY A 54 22.14 -9.23 -14.23
C GLY A 54 22.51 -7.82 -14.68
N LEU A 55 21.60 -6.83 -14.58
CA LEU A 55 21.84 -5.43 -15.00
C LEU A 55 23.16 -4.87 -14.47
N GLU A 56 23.41 -5.09 -13.18
CA GLU A 56 24.55 -4.58 -12.42
C GLU A 56 25.88 -5.26 -12.79
N LEU A 57 25.84 -6.36 -13.52
CA LEU A 57 27.02 -7.05 -14.07
C LEU A 57 27.17 -6.78 -15.57
N LEU A 58 26.06 -6.82 -16.31
CA LEU A 58 26.03 -6.73 -17.76
C LEU A 58 26.37 -5.34 -18.26
N ILE A 59 25.75 -4.28 -17.74
CA ILE A 59 26.03 -2.92 -18.25
C ILE A 59 27.50 -2.53 -18.02
N PRO A 60 28.10 -2.73 -16.83
CA PRO A 60 29.51 -2.41 -16.62
C PRO A 60 30.45 -3.25 -17.50
N ALA A 61 30.13 -4.54 -17.72
CA ALA A 61 30.89 -5.37 -18.65
C ALA A 61 30.84 -4.82 -20.08
N HIS A 62 29.66 -4.42 -20.57
CA HIS A 62 29.53 -3.82 -21.89
C HIS A 62 30.20 -2.45 -21.99
N GLN A 63 30.24 -1.64 -20.92
CA GLN A 63 30.99 -0.38 -20.91
C GLN A 63 32.49 -0.67 -21.11
N ARG A 64 33.06 -1.59 -20.34
CA ARG A 64 34.46 -1.99 -20.46
C ARG A 64 34.79 -2.52 -21.86
N LEU A 65 33.99 -3.44 -22.38
CA LEU A 65 34.21 -4.00 -23.71
C LEU A 65 34.07 -2.95 -24.82
N LEU A 66 33.19 -1.95 -24.68
CA LEU A 66 33.10 -0.84 -25.62
C LEU A 66 34.31 0.11 -25.53
N GLN A 67 34.86 0.31 -24.33
CA GLN A 67 36.08 1.11 -24.14
C GLN A 67 37.30 0.45 -24.79
N GLU A 68 37.39 -0.88 -24.76
CA GLU A 68 38.40 -1.65 -25.50
C GLU A 68 38.33 -1.40 -27.01
N GLU A 69 37.14 -1.12 -27.55
CA GLU A 69 36.92 -0.72 -28.97
C GLU A 69 36.99 0.81 -29.19
N GLY A 70 37.45 1.58 -28.20
CA GLY A 70 37.61 3.05 -28.30
C GLY A 70 36.32 3.87 -28.12
N VAL A 71 35.24 3.27 -27.63
CA VAL A 71 33.96 3.95 -27.39
C VAL A 71 33.71 4.18 -25.90
N PHE A 72 33.66 5.44 -25.50
CA PHE A 72 33.41 5.87 -24.12
C PHE A 72 31.97 6.37 -23.97
N LEU A 73 31.21 5.75 -23.06
CA LEU A 73 29.82 6.08 -22.74
C LEU A 73 29.66 6.33 -21.24
N ASP A 74 29.88 7.57 -20.82
CA ASP A 74 29.67 8.01 -19.45
C ASP A 74 28.23 8.49 -19.25
N PHE A 75 27.65 8.17 -18.10
CA PHE A 75 26.31 8.63 -17.74
C PHE A 75 26.10 8.67 -16.22
N PRO A 76 25.19 9.53 -15.70
CA PRO A 76 24.99 9.72 -14.26
C PRO A 76 24.68 8.42 -13.50
N GLY A 77 23.87 7.54 -14.11
CA GLY A 77 23.49 6.25 -13.53
C GLY A 77 24.64 5.26 -13.33
N ALA A 78 25.83 5.50 -13.89
CA ALA A 78 26.98 4.60 -13.74
C ALA A 78 27.50 4.53 -12.30
N ILE A 79 27.37 5.61 -11.52
CA ILE A 79 27.77 5.62 -10.10
C ILE A 79 26.93 4.62 -9.30
N GLU A 80 25.62 4.71 -9.46
CA GLU A 80 24.67 3.84 -8.76
C GLU A 80 24.81 2.39 -9.22
N LEU A 81 24.98 2.17 -10.51
CA LEU A 81 25.23 0.85 -11.08
C LEU A 81 26.50 0.20 -10.50
N ASN A 82 27.59 0.96 -10.33
CA ASN A 82 28.82 0.46 -9.73
C ASN A 82 28.62 0.14 -8.23
N ARG A 83 27.85 0.96 -7.50
CA ARG A 83 27.47 0.64 -6.11
C ARG A 83 26.71 -0.69 -6.03
N LEU A 84 25.73 -0.91 -6.90
CA LEU A 84 24.98 -2.18 -6.98
C LEU A 84 25.90 -3.35 -7.33
N ARG A 85 26.82 -3.15 -8.28
CA ARG A 85 27.83 -4.15 -8.66
C ARG A 85 28.73 -4.53 -7.50
N GLU A 86 29.28 -3.54 -6.79
CA GLU A 86 30.16 -3.76 -5.63
C GLU A 86 29.42 -4.51 -4.53
N ALA A 87 28.17 -4.12 -4.22
CA ALA A 87 27.34 -4.82 -3.25
C ALA A 87 27.08 -6.28 -3.64
N LYS A 88 26.89 -6.57 -4.94
CA LYS A 88 26.73 -7.94 -5.44
C LYS A 88 28.02 -8.74 -5.34
N LEU A 89 29.14 -8.18 -5.79
CA LEU A 89 30.45 -8.84 -5.74
C LEU A 89 30.96 -9.03 -4.30
N ALA A 90 30.56 -8.20 -3.34
CA ALA A 90 30.86 -8.41 -1.92
C ALA A 90 30.27 -9.72 -1.36
N ARG A 91 29.22 -10.25 -2.00
CA ARG A 91 28.55 -11.51 -1.62
C ARG A 91 28.79 -12.64 -2.63
N PHE A 92 29.54 -12.38 -3.69
CA PHE A 92 29.69 -13.28 -4.84
C PHE A 92 31.11 -13.19 -5.43
N SER A 93 31.81 -14.33 -5.51
CA SER A 93 33.05 -14.44 -6.29
C SER A 93 32.77 -15.16 -7.62
N PRO A 94 33.36 -14.70 -8.74
CA PRO A 94 33.32 -15.41 -10.02
C PRO A 94 33.82 -16.87 -9.93
N ASP A 95 34.64 -17.22 -8.94
CA ASP A 95 35.19 -18.58 -8.76
C ASP A 95 34.13 -19.66 -8.57
N ILE A 96 32.91 -19.30 -8.15
CA ILE A 96 31.79 -20.24 -8.05
C ILE A 96 31.44 -20.88 -9.40
N LEU A 97 31.76 -20.21 -10.52
CA LEU A 97 31.57 -20.76 -11.87
C LEU A 97 32.43 -22.02 -12.10
N TYR A 98 33.59 -22.14 -11.43
CA TYR A 98 34.46 -23.31 -11.52
C TYR A 98 34.05 -24.48 -10.60
N GLY A 99 33.16 -24.23 -9.63
CA GLY A 99 32.68 -25.26 -8.71
C GLY A 99 31.79 -26.33 -9.36
N SER A 100 31.37 -27.32 -8.58
CA SER A 100 30.41 -28.35 -9.01
C SER A 100 28.95 -27.94 -8.78
N THR A 101 28.68 -27.07 -7.79
CA THR A 101 27.32 -26.59 -7.49
C THR A 101 26.77 -25.76 -8.65
N PRO A 102 25.58 -26.09 -9.20
CA PRO A 102 24.94 -25.28 -10.23
C PRO A 102 24.69 -23.84 -9.76
N THR A 103 24.78 -22.86 -10.67
CA THR A 103 24.58 -21.45 -10.35
C THR A 103 23.85 -20.73 -11.47
N THR A 104 22.92 -19.84 -11.12
CA THR A 104 22.19 -19.01 -12.09
C THR A 104 23.09 -18.01 -12.81
N VAL A 105 24.30 -17.75 -12.29
CA VAL A 105 25.27 -16.88 -12.95
C VAL A 105 25.76 -17.45 -14.28
N THR A 106 25.69 -18.77 -14.47
CA THR A 106 25.90 -19.41 -15.78
C THR A 106 24.94 -18.88 -16.85
N HIS A 107 23.78 -18.31 -16.48
CA HIS A 107 22.91 -17.66 -17.44
C HIS A 107 23.51 -16.39 -18.05
N SER A 108 24.49 -15.75 -17.41
CA SER A 108 25.00 -14.41 -17.77
C SER A 108 26.54 -14.35 -17.93
N LEU A 109 27.15 -15.37 -18.55
CA LEU A 109 28.62 -15.45 -18.67
C LEU A 109 29.23 -14.32 -19.51
N GLU A 110 28.47 -13.68 -20.38
CA GLU A 110 28.92 -12.52 -21.15
C GLU A 110 29.39 -11.34 -20.26
N ALA A 111 28.93 -11.28 -19.01
CA ALA A 111 29.42 -10.29 -18.04
C ALA A 111 30.87 -10.56 -17.56
N PHE A 112 31.38 -11.77 -17.77
CA PHE A 112 32.67 -12.24 -17.24
C PHE A 112 33.75 -12.43 -18.31
N ILE A 113 33.50 -11.99 -19.55
CA ILE A 113 34.50 -11.97 -20.63
C ILE A 113 35.75 -11.22 -20.16
N GLY A 114 36.91 -11.87 -20.16
CA GLY A 114 38.18 -11.31 -19.66
C GLY A 114 38.32 -11.26 -18.13
N VAL A 115 37.38 -11.87 -17.39
CA VAL A 115 37.40 -11.97 -15.92
C VAL A 115 37.60 -13.41 -15.46
N VAL A 116 37.03 -14.38 -16.18
CA VAL A 116 37.13 -15.82 -15.88
C VAL A 116 37.77 -16.60 -17.02
N ASP A 117 38.26 -17.78 -16.69
CA ASP A 117 38.78 -18.78 -17.62
C ASP A 117 37.62 -19.62 -18.16
N PHE A 118 37.28 -19.40 -19.43
CA PHE A 118 36.16 -20.08 -20.09
C PHE A 118 36.45 -21.55 -20.41
N ASP A 119 37.70 -22.01 -20.39
CA ASP A 119 38.00 -23.43 -20.58
C ASP A 119 37.61 -24.25 -19.34
N ARG A 120 37.68 -23.63 -18.16
CA ARG A 120 37.35 -24.24 -16.87
C ARG A 120 35.85 -24.30 -16.56
N ILE A 121 34.99 -23.83 -17.46
CA ILE A 121 33.53 -23.85 -17.26
C ILE A 121 32.81 -24.76 -18.26
N ARG A 122 33.55 -25.51 -19.10
CA ARG A 122 32.95 -26.46 -20.05
C ARG A 122 32.00 -27.47 -19.39
N HIS A 123 32.29 -27.88 -18.16
CA HIS A 123 31.45 -28.80 -17.37
C HIS A 123 30.08 -28.21 -16.99
N ARG A 124 29.83 -26.93 -17.28
CA ARG A 124 28.54 -26.26 -17.07
C ARG A 124 27.59 -26.39 -18.26
N LEU A 125 28.05 -26.90 -19.41
CA LEU A 125 27.18 -27.15 -20.56
C LEU A 125 26.10 -28.17 -20.21
N ASP A 126 24.87 -27.83 -20.52
CA ASP A 126 23.71 -28.72 -20.45
C ASP A 126 22.99 -28.70 -21.80
N PHE A 127 22.93 -29.84 -22.47
CA PHE A 127 22.47 -29.99 -23.86
C PHE A 127 23.07 -28.94 -24.82
N GLY A 128 24.38 -28.66 -24.68
CA GLY A 128 25.09 -27.67 -25.49
C GLY A 128 24.87 -26.22 -25.07
N SER A 129 24.02 -25.94 -24.08
CA SER A 129 23.75 -24.58 -23.64
C SER A 129 24.45 -24.23 -22.33
N MET A 130 24.79 -22.95 -22.15
CA MET A 130 25.12 -22.38 -20.85
C MET A 130 23.83 -21.90 -20.17
N LEU A 131 23.17 -22.81 -19.45
CA LEU A 131 21.90 -22.60 -18.75
C LEU A 131 20.83 -21.98 -19.67
N ALA A 132 20.62 -22.56 -20.85
CA ALA A 132 19.61 -22.15 -21.83
C ALA A 132 19.68 -20.67 -22.26
N SER A 133 20.88 -20.06 -22.24
CA SER A 133 21.09 -18.65 -22.61
C SER A 133 21.91 -18.55 -23.90
N PRO A 134 21.32 -18.08 -25.02
CA PRO A 134 22.08 -17.87 -26.25
C PRO A 134 23.25 -16.90 -26.09
N SER A 135 23.10 -15.79 -25.38
CA SER A 135 24.20 -14.83 -25.19
C SER A 135 25.34 -15.40 -24.32
N SER A 136 25.00 -16.16 -23.29
CA SER A 136 26.00 -16.82 -22.42
C SER A 136 26.74 -17.93 -23.16
N THR A 137 26.02 -18.70 -23.98
CA THR A 137 26.60 -19.78 -24.78
C THR A 137 27.50 -19.22 -25.89
N ALA A 138 27.10 -18.12 -26.53
CA ALA A 138 27.96 -17.40 -27.48
C ALA A 138 29.21 -16.84 -26.80
N ALA A 139 29.08 -16.26 -25.60
CA ALA A 139 30.24 -15.80 -24.83
C ALA A 139 31.20 -16.95 -24.49
N TYR A 140 30.67 -18.12 -24.13
CA TYR A 140 31.49 -19.32 -23.94
C TYR A 140 32.23 -19.71 -25.22
N LEU A 141 31.50 -19.92 -26.31
CA LEU A 141 32.07 -20.38 -27.58
C LEU A 141 33.14 -19.43 -28.14
N MET A 142 32.94 -18.11 -27.97
CA MET A 142 33.88 -17.08 -28.42
C MET A 142 35.16 -16.96 -27.57
N ASN A 143 35.15 -17.43 -26.32
CA ASN A 143 36.24 -17.21 -25.37
C ASN A 143 36.90 -18.51 -24.85
N SER A 144 36.40 -19.67 -25.27
CA SER A 144 37.09 -20.95 -25.06
C SER A 144 38.24 -21.14 -26.07
N SER A 145 39.31 -21.80 -25.63
CA SER A 145 40.46 -22.12 -26.49
C SER A 145 40.16 -23.22 -27.51
N GLN A 146 39.15 -24.05 -27.23
CA GLN A 146 38.63 -25.06 -28.15
C GLN A 146 37.19 -24.75 -28.53
N TRP A 147 36.90 -24.86 -29.83
CA TRP A 147 35.54 -24.76 -30.33
C TRP A 147 34.72 -25.97 -29.86
N ASP A 148 33.50 -25.72 -29.38
CA ASP A 148 32.59 -26.77 -28.91
C ASP A 148 31.39 -26.89 -29.87
N ASP A 149 31.40 -27.97 -30.67
CA ASP A 149 30.37 -28.24 -31.68
C ASP A 149 28.96 -28.37 -31.07
N THR A 150 28.85 -28.80 -29.81
CA THR A 150 27.55 -28.93 -29.14
C THR A 150 26.97 -27.56 -28.78
N ALA A 151 27.83 -26.62 -28.40
CA ALA A 151 27.42 -25.24 -28.14
C ALA A 151 27.04 -24.48 -29.41
N GLU A 152 27.76 -24.71 -30.51
CA GLU A 152 27.36 -24.20 -31.82
C GLU A 152 26.02 -24.79 -32.27
N ALA A 153 25.84 -26.11 -32.16
CA ALA A 153 24.60 -26.78 -32.53
C ALA A 153 23.40 -26.23 -31.75
N TYR A 154 23.56 -25.95 -30.45
CA TYR A 154 22.54 -25.29 -29.65
C TYR A 154 22.19 -23.89 -30.19
N LEU A 155 23.19 -23.06 -30.52
CA LEU A 155 22.93 -21.72 -31.06
C LEU A 155 22.22 -21.77 -32.42
N ARG A 156 22.59 -22.71 -33.29
CA ARG A 156 21.89 -22.95 -34.57
C ARG A 156 20.44 -23.34 -34.34
N ALA A 157 20.19 -24.28 -33.43
CA ALA A 157 18.84 -24.67 -33.05
C ALA A 157 18.03 -23.50 -32.47
N ALA A 158 18.65 -22.65 -31.66
CA ALA A 158 18.00 -21.45 -31.11
C ALA A 158 17.65 -20.42 -32.21
N VAL A 159 18.47 -20.28 -33.25
CA VAL A 159 18.16 -19.44 -34.42
C VAL A 159 17.00 -20.03 -35.22
N GLU A 160 17.08 -21.32 -35.54
CA GLU A 160 16.13 -22.00 -36.41
C GLU A 160 14.75 -22.18 -35.75
N HIS A 161 14.71 -22.54 -34.47
CA HIS A 161 13.49 -22.94 -33.76
C HIS A 161 13.07 -21.99 -32.64
N GLY A 162 13.91 -21.02 -32.26
CA GLY A 162 13.56 -20.02 -31.25
C GLY A 162 12.57 -18.98 -31.78
N ALA A 163 12.31 -17.95 -30.97
CA ALA A 163 11.36 -16.89 -31.31
C ALA A 163 11.66 -16.13 -32.62
N GLY A 164 12.92 -16.15 -33.07
CA GLY A 164 13.34 -15.55 -34.34
C GLY A 164 12.98 -16.36 -35.59
N GLN A 165 12.57 -17.63 -35.45
CA GLN A 165 12.08 -18.48 -36.56
C GLN A 165 12.98 -18.45 -37.80
N GLY A 166 14.29 -18.58 -37.62
CA GLY A 166 15.28 -18.57 -38.70
C GLY A 166 15.68 -17.19 -39.22
N SER A 167 15.15 -16.08 -38.67
CA SER A 167 15.50 -14.71 -39.10
C SER A 167 16.91 -14.26 -38.69
N GLY A 168 17.65 -15.10 -37.96
CA GLY A 168 18.89 -14.74 -37.28
C GLY A 168 18.71 -14.06 -35.91
N ALA A 169 17.46 -13.78 -35.49
CA ALA A 169 17.17 -13.29 -34.15
C ALA A 169 17.14 -14.42 -33.13
N LEU A 170 17.54 -14.13 -31.89
CA LEU A 170 17.61 -15.08 -30.79
C LEU A 170 16.80 -14.55 -29.58
N PRO A 171 16.05 -15.41 -28.88
CA PRO A 171 15.47 -15.05 -27.58
C PRO A 171 16.58 -14.93 -26.53
N SER A 172 16.26 -14.36 -25.35
CA SER A 172 17.23 -14.29 -24.27
C SER A 172 17.37 -15.61 -23.49
N ALA A 173 16.35 -16.48 -23.55
CA ALA A 173 16.40 -17.86 -23.06
C ALA A 173 15.78 -18.83 -24.09
N PHE A 174 16.39 -20.02 -24.26
CA PHE A 174 15.89 -21.10 -25.11
C PHE A 174 16.49 -22.46 -24.70
N PRO A 175 15.72 -23.55 -24.63
CA PRO A 175 14.26 -23.59 -24.64
C PRO A 175 13.65 -23.09 -23.32
N THR A 176 12.35 -22.82 -23.35
CA THR A 176 11.51 -22.40 -22.21
C THR A 176 10.31 -23.34 -22.04
N THR A 177 10.48 -24.61 -22.38
CA THR A 177 9.40 -25.58 -22.56
C THR A 177 8.58 -25.83 -21.30
N THR A 178 9.23 -26.08 -20.15
CA THR A 178 8.51 -26.29 -18.89
C THR A 178 7.73 -25.03 -18.52
N PHE A 179 8.39 -23.87 -18.55
CA PHE A 179 7.79 -22.57 -18.24
C PHE A 179 6.53 -22.31 -19.07
N GLU A 180 6.61 -22.43 -20.40
CA GLU A 180 5.47 -22.17 -21.29
C GLU A 180 4.31 -23.14 -21.03
N VAL A 181 4.62 -24.43 -20.88
CA VAL A 181 3.62 -25.47 -20.65
C VAL A 181 2.91 -25.26 -19.31
N VAL A 182 3.65 -25.09 -18.22
CA VAL A 182 3.05 -24.95 -16.89
C VAL A 182 2.30 -23.63 -16.75
N TRP A 183 2.77 -22.52 -17.37
CA TRP A 183 2.04 -21.25 -17.32
C TRP A 183 0.71 -21.33 -18.05
N VAL A 184 0.68 -21.87 -19.26
CA VAL A 184 -0.55 -21.91 -20.06
C VAL A 184 -1.53 -22.92 -19.46
N ALA A 185 -1.08 -24.14 -19.17
CA ALA A 185 -1.95 -25.20 -18.64
C ALA A 185 -2.53 -24.81 -17.28
N SER A 186 -1.71 -24.36 -16.32
CA SER A 186 -2.23 -23.95 -15.02
C SER A 186 -3.16 -22.75 -15.12
N THR A 187 -2.91 -21.78 -16.02
CA THR A 187 -3.79 -20.62 -16.19
C THR A 187 -5.17 -21.05 -16.67
N LEU A 188 -5.24 -21.82 -17.77
CA LEU A 188 -6.53 -22.29 -18.30
C LEU A 188 -7.30 -23.13 -17.27
N LEU A 189 -6.62 -24.03 -16.56
CA LEU A 189 -7.22 -24.89 -15.54
C LEU A 189 -7.65 -24.14 -14.28
N GLN A 190 -6.79 -23.28 -13.73
CA GLN A 190 -7.06 -22.52 -12.52
C GLN A 190 -8.25 -21.56 -12.69
N TYR A 191 -8.41 -21.00 -13.89
CA TYR A 191 -9.54 -20.16 -14.25
C TYR A 191 -10.73 -20.94 -14.85
N GLN A 192 -10.73 -22.27 -14.72
CA GLN A 192 -11.84 -23.16 -15.06
C GLN A 192 -12.32 -23.02 -16.51
N VAL A 193 -11.39 -22.83 -17.45
CA VAL A 193 -11.70 -22.85 -18.87
C VAL A 193 -12.14 -24.26 -19.26
N VAL A 194 -13.34 -24.38 -19.83
CA VAL A 194 -13.85 -25.66 -20.33
C VAL A 194 -13.12 -26.02 -21.63
N LEU A 195 -12.42 -27.14 -21.62
CA LEU A 195 -11.71 -27.66 -22.79
C LEU A 195 -12.53 -28.75 -23.47
N GLY A 196 -12.60 -28.71 -24.81
CA GLY A 196 -13.14 -29.81 -25.62
C GLY A 196 -12.19 -31.01 -25.68
N ASP A 197 -12.60 -32.06 -26.39
CA ASP A 197 -11.91 -33.37 -26.41
C ASP A 197 -10.42 -33.27 -26.74
N THR A 198 -10.05 -32.53 -27.80
CA THR A 198 -8.64 -32.30 -28.16
C THR A 198 -7.85 -31.63 -27.04
N GLY A 199 -8.46 -30.68 -26.33
CA GLY A 199 -7.80 -30.02 -25.20
C GLY A 199 -7.59 -30.97 -24.03
N GLN A 200 -8.51 -31.90 -23.78
CA GLN A 200 -8.36 -32.95 -22.77
C GLN A 200 -7.23 -33.93 -23.12
N GLU A 201 -7.14 -34.36 -24.38
CA GLU A 201 -6.03 -35.20 -24.87
C GLU A 201 -4.67 -34.50 -24.71
N CYS A 202 -4.60 -33.21 -25.05
CA CYS A 202 -3.40 -32.40 -24.81
C CYS A 202 -3.06 -32.32 -23.31
N LEU A 203 -4.04 -32.12 -22.43
CA LEU A 203 -3.80 -32.10 -20.99
C LEU A 203 -3.30 -33.43 -20.45
N GLN A 204 -3.80 -34.56 -20.96
CA GLN A 204 -3.29 -35.87 -20.56
C GLN A 204 -1.81 -36.03 -20.93
N THR A 205 -1.45 -35.59 -22.14
CA THR A 205 -0.06 -35.60 -22.64
C THR A 205 0.83 -34.69 -21.80
N ILE A 206 0.37 -33.47 -21.51
CA ILE A 206 1.07 -32.51 -20.65
C ILE A 206 1.25 -33.07 -19.24
N GLY A 207 0.20 -33.66 -18.66
CA GLY A 207 0.24 -34.25 -17.33
C GLY A 207 1.25 -35.40 -17.23
N GLN A 208 1.29 -36.29 -18.23
CA GLN A 208 2.29 -37.36 -18.29
C GLN A 208 3.72 -36.81 -18.41
N TYR A 209 3.92 -35.81 -19.27
CA TYR A 209 5.20 -35.13 -19.45
C TYR A 209 5.69 -34.47 -18.16
N LEU A 210 4.85 -33.68 -17.50
CA LEU A 210 5.19 -32.99 -16.26
C LEU A 210 5.38 -33.96 -15.09
N ASN A 211 4.59 -35.03 -14.99
CA ASN A 211 4.76 -36.03 -13.95
C ASN A 211 6.11 -36.76 -14.09
N HIS A 212 6.51 -37.07 -15.32
CA HIS A 212 7.83 -37.65 -15.59
C HIS A 212 8.97 -36.72 -15.13
N ILE A 213 8.85 -35.42 -15.40
CA ILE A 213 9.85 -34.43 -14.93
C ILE A 213 9.84 -34.36 -13.40
N TYR A 214 8.66 -34.25 -12.78
CA TYR A 214 8.49 -34.17 -11.33
C TYR A 214 9.15 -35.36 -10.62
N GLU A 215 8.93 -36.59 -11.10
CA GLU A 215 9.55 -37.79 -10.53
C GLU A 215 11.07 -37.80 -10.71
N ARG A 216 11.57 -37.45 -11.91
CA ARG A 216 13.01 -37.47 -12.20
C ARG A 216 13.80 -36.36 -11.53
N GLN A 217 13.18 -35.21 -11.28
CA GLN A 217 13.82 -34.05 -10.65
C GLN A 217 13.48 -33.95 -9.17
N ASN A 218 13.00 -35.03 -8.54
CA ASN A 218 12.69 -35.08 -7.11
C ASN A 218 11.76 -33.93 -6.68
N GLY A 219 10.67 -33.77 -7.40
CA GLY A 219 9.57 -32.89 -7.04
C GLY A 219 9.77 -31.40 -7.31
N VAL A 220 10.81 -31.01 -8.05
CA VAL A 220 11.08 -29.62 -8.46
C VAL A 220 11.17 -29.47 -9.97
N PHE A 221 11.00 -28.25 -10.46
CA PHE A 221 11.07 -27.88 -11.87
C PHE A 221 11.97 -26.66 -12.07
N GLY A 222 12.68 -26.61 -13.19
CA GLY A 222 13.18 -25.37 -13.78
C GLY A 222 12.44 -25.05 -15.08
N TRP A 223 12.67 -23.87 -15.65
CA TRP A 223 11.98 -23.39 -16.87
C TRP A 223 12.16 -24.28 -18.10
N ALA A 224 13.14 -25.18 -18.10
CA ALA A 224 13.24 -26.33 -19.00
C ALA A 224 13.73 -27.56 -18.21
N PRO A 225 13.53 -28.79 -18.74
CA PRO A 225 14.06 -30.00 -18.12
C PRO A 225 15.57 -29.89 -17.88
N THR A 226 16.07 -30.58 -16.85
CA THR A 226 17.49 -30.63 -16.40
C THR A 226 18.11 -29.33 -15.90
N LEU A 227 17.52 -28.17 -16.20
CA LEU A 227 17.98 -26.89 -15.68
C LEU A 227 17.77 -26.75 -14.17
N ILE A 228 18.46 -25.76 -13.60
CA ILE A 228 18.38 -25.42 -12.17
C ILE A 228 16.92 -25.09 -11.84
N ALA A 229 16.41 -25.73 -10.79
CA ALA A 229 15.05 -25.50 -10.34
C ALA A 229 14.88 -24.14 -9.65
N ASP A 230 13.68 -23.60 -9.75
CA ASP A 230 13.22 -22.40 -9.05
C ASP A 230 11.84 -22.59 -8.46
N ALA A 231 11.49 -21.76 -7.49
CA ALA A 231 10.22 -21.88 -6.80
C ALA A 231 9.01 -21.53 -7.67
N ASP A 232 9.18 -20.71 -8.71
CA ASP A 232 8.06 -20.19 -9.51
C ASP A 232 7.58 -21.26 -10.49
N ASP A 233 8.49 -21.79 -11.32
CA ASP A 233 8.25 -22.94 -12.20
C ASP A 233 7.86 -24.18 -11.40
N THR A 234 8.51 -24.42 -10.26
CA THR A 234 8.15 -25.56 -9.40
C THR A 234 6.72 -25.45 -8.89
N ALA A 235 6.32 -24.27 -8.40
CA ALA A 235 4.98 -24.08 -7.89
C ALA A 235 3.92 -24.20 -8.98
N ARG A 236 4.18 -23.65 -10.18
CA ARG A 236 3.26 -23.78 -11.33
C ARG A 236 3.19 -25.22 -11.84
N GLY A 237 4.29 -25.97 -11.82
CA GLY A 237 4.31 -27.39 -12.13
C GLY A 237 3.48 -28.23 -11.15
N VAL A 238 3.69 -28.04 -9.85
CA VAL A 238 2.91 -28.71 -8.79
C VAL A 238 1.42 -28.34 -8.89
N LEU A 239 1.11 -27.07 -9.11
CA LEU A 239 -0.27 -26.61 -9.33
C LEU A 239 -0.91 -27.30 -10.55
N THR A 240 -0.21 -27.33 -11.68
CA THR A 240 -0.71 -27.95 -12.92
C THR A 240 -1.00 -29.43 -12.71
N LEU A 241 -0.07 -30.16 -12.08
CA LEU A 241 -0.25 -31.58 -11.77
C LEU A 241 -1.47 -31.82 -10.90
N ASN A 242 -1.65 -31.06 -9.81
CA ASN A 242 -2.82 -31.18 -8.94
C ASN A 242 -4.14 -30.84 -9.66
N LEU A 243 -4.15 -29.83 -10.53
CA LEU A 243 -5.34 -29.47 -11.31
C LEU A 243 -5.72 -30.54 -12.34
N ILE A 244 -4.75 -31.27 -12.90
CA ILE A 244 -4.98 -32.40 -13.81
C ILE A 244 -5.41 -33.67 -13.03
N GLY A 245 -5.12 -33.74 -11.74
CA GLY A 245 -5.48 -34.86 -10.85
C GLY A 245 -4.31 -35.73 -10.40
N TYR A 246 -3.06 -35.33 -10.67
CA TYR A 246 -1.88 -35.93 -10.05
C TYR A 246 -1.70 -35.38 -8.63
N ALA A 247 -1.54 -36.25 -7.63
CA ALA A 247 -1.38 -35.85 -6.23
C ALA A 247 0.05 -35.34 -5.90
N ALA A 248 0.50 -34.30 -6.60
CA ALA A 248 1.83 -33.73 -6.44
C ALA A 248 1.96 -32.95 -5.12
N ARG A 249 3.05 -33.18 -4.38
CA ARG A 249 3.30 -32.56 -3.06
C ARG A 249 4.30 -31.40 -3.18
N PRO A 250 4.05 -30.25 -2.53
CA PRO A 250 4.99 -29.12 -2.51
C PRO A 250 6.14 -29.30 -1.50
N ASP A 251 6.41 -30.49 -0.99
CA ASP A 251 7.37 -30.69 0.10
C ASP A 251 8.79 -30.27 -0.28
N GLN A 252 9.22 -30.56 -1.52
CA GLN A 252 10.55 -30.20 -2.02
C GLN A 252 10.65 -28.72 -2.38
N LEU A 253 9.57 -28.14 -2.91
CA LEU A 253 9.41 -26.69 -3.04
C LEU A 253 9.63 -26.00 -1.69
N ILE A 254 8.99 -26.53 -0.63
CA ILE A 254 9.10 -25.95 0.71
C ILE A 254 10.50 -26.13 1.29
N ALA A 255 11.08 -27.31 1.15
CA ALA A 255 12.39 -27.62 1.70
C ALA A 255 13.52 -26.76 1.10
N GLN A 256 13.48 -26.50 -0.21
CA GLN A 256 14.57 -25.84 -0.93
C GLN A 256 14.48 -24.32 -0.92
N PHE A 257 13.27 -23.77 -1.00
CA PHE A 257 13.08 -22.35 -1.32
C PHE A 257 12.59 -21.50 -0.16
N ARG A 258 12.13 -22.11 0.94
CA ARG A 258 11.65 -21.38 2.12
C ARG A 258 12.76 -20.55 2.76
N SER A 259 12.43 -19.30 3.09
CA SER A 259 13.19 -18.39 3.94
C SER A 259 12.52 -18.26 5.33
N HIS A 260 12.97 -17.32 6.14
CA HIS A 260 12.39 -17.07 7.46
C HIS A 260 10.94 -16.56 7.37
N ASP A 261 10.61 -15.75 6.37
CA ASP A 261 9.32 -15.07 6.28
C ASP A 261 8.65 -15.10 4.89
N HIS A 262 9.30 -15.67 3.87
CA HIS A 262 8.77 -15.82 2.50
C HIS A 262 9.44 -16.99 1.77
N PHE A 263 9.05 -17.23 0.50
CA PHE A 263 9.72 -18.18 -0.40
C PHE A 263 10.57 -17.44 -1.42
N ARG A 264 11.82 -17.89 -1.57
CA ARG A 264 12.76 -17.34 -2.55
C ARG A 264 12.56 -18.01 -3.91
N THR A 265 12.65 -17.27 -5.01
CA THR A 265 12.64 -17.85 -6.37
C THR A 265 13.85 -18.75 -6.57
N TYR A 266 15.06 -18.25 -6.27
CA TYR A 266 16.28 -19.06 -6.19
C TYR A 266 16.89 -19.01 -4.79
N PRO A 267 17.56 -20.07 -4.30
CA PRO A 267 18.09 -20.12 -2.93
C PRO A 267 19.07 -18.99 -2.58
N GLN A 268 19.76 -18.42 -3.58
CA GLN A 268 20.74 -17.35 -3.38
C GLN A 268 20.21 -15.95 -3.74
N GLU A 269 18.91 -15.79 -3.98
CA GLU A 269 18.36 -14.49 -4.38
C GLU A 269 18.40 -13.45 -3.25
N ARG A 270 18.49 -12.17 -3.64
CA ARG A 270 18.45 -11.02 -2.73
C ARG A 270 17.02 -10.54 -2.50
N ASP A 271 16.33 -10.22 -3.60
CA ASP A 271 15.04 -9.56 -3.57
C ASP A 271 13.90 -10.58 -3.76
N PRO A 272 12.87 -10.56 -2.90
CA PRO A 272 11.76 -11.50 -3.00
C PRO A 272 10.87 -11.19 -4.20
N SER A 273 10.19 -12.20 -4.73
CA SER A 273 9.16 -12.03 -5.78
C SER A 273 7.75 -12.24 -5.23
N ILE A 274 6.84 -11.35 -5.60
CA ILE A 274 5.43 -11.42 -5.26
C ILE A 274 4.75 -12.51 -6.08
N SER A 275 5.06 -12.60 -7.38
CA SER A 275 4.49 -13.61 -8.27
C SER A 275 4.90 -15.02 -7.84
N THR A 276 6.18 -15.25 -7.53
CA THR A 276 6.68 -16.51 -6.96
C THR A 276 5.90 -16.90 -5.70
N ASN A 277 5.73 -15.98 -4.74
CA ASN A 277 5.02 -16.28 -3.49
C ASN A 277 3.51 -16.53 -3.72
N CYS A 278 2.88 -15.84 -4.67
CA CYS A 278 1.51 -16.17 -5.07
C CYS A 278 1.43 -17.57 -5.69
N ASN A 279 2.37 -17.95 -6.55
CA ASN A 279 2.38 -19.26 -7.18
C ASN A 279 2.64 -20.38 -6.16
N VAL A 280 3.57 -20.20 -5.22
CA VAL A 280 3.79 -21.12 -4.09
C VAL A 280 2.52 -21.30 -3.25
N LEU A 281 1.82 -20.20 -2.95
CA LEU A 281 0.54 -20.25 -2.26
C LEU A 281 -0.50 -21.02 -3.08
N ALA A 282 -0.60 -20.77 -4.38
CA ALA A 282 -1.51 -21.49 -5.27
C ALA A 282 -1.23 -23.00 -5.26
N ALA A 283 0.04 -23.43 -5.31
CA ALA A 283 0.43 -24.83 -5.24
C ALA A 283 -0.05 -25.49 -3.93
N MET A 284 0.15 -24.85 -2.78
CA MET A 284 -0.30 -25.37 -1.48
C MET A 284 -1.83 -25.47 -1.38
N LEU A 285 -2.56 -24.46 -1.87
CA LEU A 285 -4.03 -24.40 -1.84
C LEU A 285 -4.73 -25.42 -2.76
N HIS A 286 -4.01 -26.02 -3.70
CA HIS A 286 -4.56 -27.01 -4.63
C HIS A 286 -4.09 -28.45 -4.34
N THR A 287 -3.36 -28.66 -3.25
CA THR A 287 -3.08 -30.02 -2.76
C THR A 287 -4.37 -30.70 -2.30
N THR A 288 -4.34 -32.04 -2.18
CA THR A 288 -5.47 -32.83 -1.68
C THR A 288 -5.85 -32.51 -0.23
N ASP A 289 -4.88 -32.07 0.58
CA ASP A 289 -5.08 -31.66 1.97
C ASP A 289 -4.27 -30.39 2.29
N PRO A 290 -4.80 -29.19 1.96
CA PRO A 290 -4.13 -27.92 2.22
C PRO A 290 -3.86 -27.64 3.70
N CYS A 291 -4.62 -28.27 4.61
CA CYS A 291 -4.47 -28.06 6.05
C CYS A 291 -3.09 -28.52 6.56
N GLN A 292 -2.46 -29.50 5.93
CA GLN A 292 -1.10 -29.94 6.27
C GLN A 292 -0.06 -28.82 6.09
N TYR A 293 -0.36 -27.86 5.22
CA TYR A 293 0.54 -26.76 4.87
C TYR A 293 0.12 -25.44 5.52
N ILE A 294 -0.80 -25.44 6.50
CA ILE A 294 -1.40 -24.24 7.07
C ILE A 294 -0.38 -23.21 7.58
N LYS A 295 0.71 -23.68 8.21
CA LYS A 295 1.80 -22.82 8.70
C LYS A 295 2.50 -22.07 7.57
N TYR A 296 2.70 -22.74 6.42
CA TYR A 296 3.36 -22.15 5.27
C TYR A 296 2.40 -21.26 4.48
N ILE A 297 1.12 -21.63 4.39
CA ILE A 297 0.06 -20.79 3.85
C ILE A 297 -0.01 -19.47 4.62
N GLU A 298 -0.07 -19.52 5.96
CA GLU A 298 -0.11 -18.32 6.79
C GLU A 298 1.17 -17.47 6.65
N LEU A 299 2.35 -18.10 6.61
CA LEU A 299 3.63 -17.41 6.38
C LEU A 299 3.61 -16.65 5.06
N THR A 300 3.19 -17.30 3.97
CA THR A 300 3.13 -16.66 2.64
C THR A 300 2.08 -15.55 2.59
N LEU A 301 0.90 -15.75 3.19
CA LEU A 301 -0.13 -14.71 3.27
C LEU A 301 0.36 -13.48 4.02
N ARG A 302 0.99 -13.66 5.19
CA ARG A 302 1.54 -12.55 5.97
C ARG A 302 2.63 -11.78 5.21
N PHE A 303 3.48 -12.48 4.44
CA PHE A 303 4.42 -11.82 3.53
C PHE A 303 3.70 -10.98 2.47
N LEU A 304 2.75 -11.56 1.74
CA LEU A 304 2.01 -10.88 0.67
C LEU A 304 1.24 -9.67 1.21
N TYR A 305 0.64 -9.77 2.40
CA TYR A 305 -0.03 -8.66 3.07
C TYR A 305 0.93 -7.54 3.42
N ARG A 306 2.12 -7.85 3.98
CA ARG A 306 3.13 -6.82 4.25
C ARG A 306 3.56 -6.08 2.97
N GLN A 307 3.80 -6.81 1.87
CA GLN A 307 4.18 -6.17 0.60
C GLN A 307 3.07 -5.29 0.03
N HIS A 308 1.83 -5.80 0.04
CA HIS A 308 0.67 -5.04 -0.44
C HIS A 308 0.41 -3.80 0.44
N ASN A 309 0.38 -3.98 1.76
CA ASN A 309 0.05 -2.93 2.69
C ASN A 309 1.11 -1.83 2.80
N ALA A 310 2.37 -2.13 2.52
CA ALA A 310 3.45 -1.14 2.46
C ALA A 310 3.52 -0.40 1.12
N GLY A 311 2.69 -0.77 0.13
CA GLY A 311 2.75 -0.20 -1.22
C GLY A 311 3.87 -0.77 -2.10
N HIS A 312 4.63 -1.75 -1.62
CA HIS A 312 5.71 -2.42 -2.34
C HIS A 312 5.19 -3.55 -3.22
N PHE A 313 4.14 -3.29 -4.00
CA PHE A 313 3.43 -4.30 -4.78
C PHE A 313 3.84 -4.33 -6.26
N GLN A 314 5.15 -4.42 -6.50
CA GLN A 314 5.75 -4.60 -7.82
C GLN A 314 6.52 -5.92 -7.86
N ASP A 315 6.44 -6.61 -8.98
CA ASP A 315 7.13 -7.89 -9.17
C ASP A 315 8.37 -7.74 -10.04
N LYS A 316 9.41 -8.52 -9.76
CA LYS A 316 10.67 -8.45 -10.50
C LYS A 316 10.67 -9.18 -11.84
N TRP A 317 9.61 -9.93 -12.15
CA TRP A 317 9.48 -10.72 -13.39
C TRP A 317 8.54 -10.09 -14.42
N ASN A 318 7.76 -9.08 -14.06
CA ASN A 318 6.83 -8.40 -14.97
C ASN A 318 6.71 -6.89 -14.65
N ILE A 319 6.81 -6.03 -15.66
CA ILE A 319 6.73 -4.57 -15.48
C ILE A 319 5.31 -4.08 -15.18
N SER A 320 4.28 -4.88 -15.46
CA SER A 320 2.89 -4.50 -15.24
C SER A 320 2.47 -4.83 -13.81
N PRO A 321 2.00 -3.85 -13.01
CA PRO A 321 1.48 -4.12 -11.66
C PRO A 321 0.17 -4.94 -11.70
N MET A 322 -0.47 -5.10 -12.86
CA MET A 322 -1.66 -5.94 -13.01
C MET A 322 -1.33 -7.44 -12.91
N TYR A 323 -0.11 -7.84 -13.27
CA TYR A 323 0.30 -9.26 -13.19
C TYR A 323 0.30 -9.79 -11.75
N PRO A 324 1.05 -9.21 -10.78
CA PRO A 324 0.98 -9.66 -9.40
C PRO A 324 -0.41 -9.43 -8.77
N ARG A 325 -1.16 -8.42 -9.23
CA ARG A 325 -2.53 -8.15 -8.77
C ARG A 325 -3.49 -9.28 -9.11
N MET A 326 -3.41 -9.77 -10.34
CA MET A 326 -4.17 -10.94 -10.80
C MET A 326 -3.85 -12.17 -9.96
N LEU A 327 -2.56 -12.47 -9.76
CA LEU A 327 -2.13 -13.63 -9.00
C LEU A 327 -2.62 -13.55 -7.55
N LEU A 328 -2.48 -12.39 -6.89
CA LEU A 328 -2.91 -12.20 -5.52
C LEU A 328 -4.43 -12.30 -5.38
N ALA A 329 -5.22 -11.66 -6.25
CA ALA A 329 -6.68 -11.78 -6.21
C ALA A 329 -7.14 -13.24 -6.37
N THR A 330 -6.47 -14.00 -7.23
CA THR A 330 -6.77 -15.42 -7.49
C THR A 330 -6.53 -16.28 -6.27
N VAL A 331 -5.37 -16.16 -5.62
CA VAL A 331 -5.08 -16.95 -4.41
C VAL A 331 -5.92 -16.52 -3.22
N LEU A 332 -6.22 -15.23 -3.04
CA LEU A 332 -7.10 -14.77 -1.97
C LEU A 332 -8.55 -15.22 -2.17
N SER A 333 -9.05 -15.22 -3.41
CA SER A 333 -10.34 -15.83 -3.73
C SER A 333 -10.35 -17.31 -3.33
N ARG A 334 -9.27 -18.04 -3.60
CA ARG A 334 -9.18 -19.46 -3.21
C ARG A 334 -9.09 -19.65 -1.69
N VAL A 335 -8.33 -18.82 -0.98
CA VAL A 335 -8.23 -18.84 0.49
C VAL A 335 -9.60 -18.64 1.12
N THR A 336 -10.35 -17.61 0.69
CA THR A 336 -11.69 -17.32 1.24
C THR A 336 -12.66 -18.47 0.99
N GLN A 337 -12.62 -19.09 -0.19
CA GLN A 337 -13.44 -20.25 -0.51
C GLN A 337 -13.10 -21.50 0.31
N LEU A 338 -11.81 -21.82 0.46
CA LEU A 338 -11.37 -22.98 1.24
C LEU A 338 -11.56 -22.79 2.74
N TRP A 339 -11.46 -21.56 3.22
CA TRP A 339 -11.76 -21.23 4.60
C TRP A 339 -13.25 -21.42 4.89
N ALA A 340 -14.13 -20.87 4.03
CA ALA A 340 -15.58 -21.03 4.15
C ALA A 340 -16.03 -22.50 4.06
N LYS A 341 -15.36 -23.33 3.27
CA LYS A 341 -15.67 -24.77 3.12
C LYS A 341 -15.08 -25.67 4.22
N GLY A 342 -14.20 -25.14 5.08
CA GLY A 342 -13.58 -25.88 6.18
C GLY A 342 -12.09 -26.28 6.03
N PRO A 343 -11.53 -26.60 4.84
CA PRO A 343 -10.13 -27.02 4.71
C PRO A 343 -9.06 -26.07 5.28
N LEU A 344 -9.38 -24.78 5.44
CA LEU A 344 -8.48 -23.80 6.08
C LEU A 344 -9.03 -23.25 7.41
N ALA A 345 -10.01 -23.90 8.05
CA ALA A 345 -10.59 -23.45 9.31
C ALA A 345 -9.56 -23.08 10.42
N PRO A 346 -8.39 -23.76 10.55
CA PRO A 346 -7.37 -23.39 11.54
C PRO A 346 -6.61 -22.09 11.24
N LEU A 347 -6.81 -21.46 10.08
CA LEU A 347 -6.15 -20.20 9.74
C LEU A 347 -6.60 -19.08 10.69
N ALA A 348 -5.65 -18.27 11.15
CA ALA A 348 -5.96 -17.18 12.07
C ALA A 348 -7.00 -16.21 11.47
N LEU A 349 -7.99 -15.81 12.28
CA LEU A 349 -9.12 -14.99 11.81
C LEU A 349 -8.66 -13.62 11.28
N ASP A 350 -7.65 -13.02 11.89
CA ASP A 350 -7.03 -11.77 11.40
C ASP A 350 -6.47 -11.97 9.98
N CYS A 351 -5.86 -13.12 9.70
CA CYS A 351 -5.29 -13.43 8.39
C CYS A 351 -6.38 -13.51 7.31
N VAL A 352 -7.52 -14.10 7.63
CA VAL A 352 -8.69 -14.18 6.72
C VAL A 352 -9.34 -12.82 6.52
N GLN A 353 -9.50 -12.03 7.58
CA GLN A 353 -10.03 -10.67 7.48
C GLN A 353 -9.14 -9.78 6.62
N THR A 354 -7.80 -9.88 6.74
CA THR A 354 -6.88 -9.16 5.84
C THR A 354 -7.11 -9.57 4.39
N ALA A 355 -7.37 -10.85 4.11
CA ALA A 355 -7.63 -11.32 2.74
C ALA A 355 -8.78 -10.55 2.08
N PHE A 356 -9.88 -10.34 2.81
CA PHE A 356 -11.03 -9.58 2.31
C PHE A 356 -10.72 -8.10 2.10
N VAL A 357 -9.99 -7.47 3.02
CA VAL A 357 -9.55 -6.07 2.90
C VAL A 357 -8.68 -5.89 1.66
N VAL A 358 -7.67 -6.75 1.49
CA VAL A 358 -6.75 -6.71 0.34
C VAL A 358 -7.53 -6.96 -0.94
N LEU A 359 -8.40 -7.98 -0.99
CA LEU A 359 -9.22 -8.25 -2.17
C LEU A 359 -10.14 -7.08 -2.54
N SER A 360 -10.73 -6.40 -1.55
CA SER A 360 -11.50 -5.16 -1.76
C SER A 360 -10.65 -4.05 -2.37
N ASN A 361 -9.41 -3.86 -1.87
CA ASN A 361 -8.50 -2.87 -2.41
C ASN A 361 -8.09 -3.16 -3.86
N LEU A 362 -7.75 -4.44 -4.17
CA LEU A 362 -7.40 -4.86 -5.53
C LEU A 362 -8.58 -4.67 -6.49
N LEU A 363 -9.80 -5.01 -6.07
CA LEU A 363 -11.02 -4.83 -6.86
C LEU A 363 -11.26 -3.36 -7.18
N GLN A 364 -11.26 -2.48 -6.17
CA GLN A 364 -11.51 -1.05 -6.35
C GLN A 364 -10.46 -0.42 -7.26
N LYS A 365 -9.16 -0.66 -7.01
CA LYS A 365 -8.08 -0.13 -7.86
C LYS A 365 -8.23 -0.59 -9.32
N THR A 366 -8.53 -1.87 -9.54
CA THR A 366 -8.70 -2.41 -10.90
C THR A 366 -9.88 -1.76 -11.62
N LEU A 367 -11.02 -1.58 -10.95
CA LEU A 367 -12.20 -0.91 -11.53
C LEU A 367 -11.94 0.57 -11.86
N MET A 368 -11.15 1.26 -11.05
CA MET A 368 -10.82 2.69 -11.24
C MET A 368 -9.80 2.92 -12.36
N GLU A 369 -8.88 1.98 -12.57
CA GLU A 369 -7.85 2.07 -13.61
C GLU A 369 -8.36 1.68 -15.01
N GLN A 370 -9.62 1.23 -15.14
CA GLN A 370 -10.20 0.88 -16.43
C GLN A 370 -10.41 2.13 -17.30
N ASP A 371 -9.94 2.08 -18.55
CA ASP A 371 -10.22 3.10 -19.55
C ASP A 371 -11.72 3.09 -19.88
N GLN A 372 -12.40 4.22 -19.67
CA GLN A 372 -13.85 4.31 -19.86
C GLN A 372 -14.27 4.33 -21.34
N VAL A 373 -13.34 4.60 -22.26
CA VAL A 373 -13.60 4.66 -23.71
C VAL A 373 -13.42 3.30 -24.35
N THR A 374 -12.32 2.62 -24.05
CA THR A 374 -11.97 1.34 -24.69
C THR A 374 -12.39 0.13 -23.86
N GLY A 375 -12.67 0.30 -22.56
CA GLY A 375 -12.92 -0.82 -21.64
C GLY A 375 -11.66 -1.58 -21.24
N SER A 376 -10.48 -1.15 -21.70
CA SER A 376 -9.20 -1.84 -21.50
C SER A 376 -8.38 -1.29 -20.35
N TRP A 377 -7.31 -1.99 -20.02
CA TRP A 377 -6.25 -1.48 -19.16
C TRP A 377 -5.01 -1.24 -19.99
N ASN A 378 -4.58 0.02 -20.01
CA ASN A 378 -3.39 0.47 -20.73
C ASN A 378 -3.38 0.17 -22.24
N LYS A 379 -4.55 -0.13 -22.84
CA LYS A 379 -4.71 -0.54 -24.25
C LYS A 379 -3.88 -1.77 -24.65
N SER A 380 -3.43 -2.57 -23.68
CA SER A 380 -2.74 -3.84 -23.93
C SER A 380 -3.72 -5.00 -23.71
N THR A 381 -3.69 -5.97 -24.62
CA THR A 381 -4.45 -7.22 -24.51
C THR A 381 -4.00 -8.04 -23.30
N GLU A 382 -2.71 -8.20 -23.08
CA GLU A 382 -2.19 -8.98 -21.94
C GLU A 382 -2.49 -8.31 -20.59
N VAL A 383 -2.28 -6.99 -20.48
CA VAL A 383 -2.63 -6.24 -19.26
C VAL A 383 -4.15 -6.27 -19.01
N THR A 384 -4.96 -6.13 -20.06
CA THR A 384 -6.43 -6.24 -19.94
C THR A 384 -6.85 -7.63 -19.51
N ALA A 385 -6.20 -8.69 -19.99
CA ALA A 385 -6.45 -10.05 -19.55
C ALA A 385 -6.16 -10.21 -18.04
N TYR A 386 -5.03 -9.71 -17.55
CA TYR A 386 -4.71 -9.70 -16.11
C TYR A 386 -5.79 -9.00 -15.28
N SER A 387 -6.25 -7.84 -15.75
CA SER A 387 -7.28 -7.07 -15.06
C SER A 387 -8.65 -7.78 -15.07
N VAL A 388 -9.06 -8.35 -16.20
CA VAL A 388 -10.32 -9.14 -16.28
C VAL A 388 -10.26 -10.36 -15.38
N LEU A 389 -9.13 -11.06 -15.32
CA LEU A 389 -8.93 -12.21 -14.43
C LEU A 389 -8.94 -11.80 -12.94
N THR A 390 -8.39 -10.64 -12.61
CA THR A 390 -8.49 -10.04 -11.26
C THR A 390 -9.96 -9.82 -10.88
N LEU A 391 -10.74 -9.20 -11.78
CA LEU A 391 -12.16 -8.93 -11.58
C LEU A 391 -12.98 -10.23 -11.50
N ALA A 392 -12.66 -11.22 -12.32
CA ALA A 392 -13.32 -12.53 -12.32
C ALA A 392 -13.08 -13.27 -11.00
N ALA A 393 -11.84 -13.31 -10.50
CA ALA A 393 -11.52 -13.89 -9.20
C ALA A 393 -12.33 -13.20 -8.08
N ALA A 394 -12.33 -11.86 -8.04
CA ALA A 394 -13.09 -11.11 -7.05
C ALA A 394 -14.62 -11.33 -7.15
N SER A 395 -15.16 -11.51 -8.37
CA SER A 395 -16.60 -11.75 -8.61
C SER A 395 -17.13 -13.02 -7.94
N ASN A 396 -16.24 -13.96 -7.63
CA ASN A 396 -16.56 -15.25 -7.01
C ASN A 396 -16.34 -15.23 -5.49
N THR A 397 -16.44 -14.04 -4.88
CA THR A 397 -16.29 -13.81 -3.43
C THR A 397 -17.38 -12.84 -2.92
N PRO A 398 -17.61 -12.76 -1.59
CA PRO A 398 -18.51 -11.76 -0.98
C PRO A 398 -18.17 -10.31 -1.37
N VAL A 399 -16.89 -10.00 -1.58
CA VAL A 399 -16.43 -8.66 -1.99
C VAL A 399 -16.99 -8.27 -3.35
N GLY A 400 -16.97 -9.19 -4.32
CA GLY A 400 -17.50 -8.94 -5.66
C GLY A 400 -19.01 -8.80 -5.69
N ALA A 401 -19.73 -9.54 -4.82
CA ALA A 401 -21.18 -9.47 -4.72
C ALA A 401 -21.67 -8.07 -4.32
N VAL A 402 -20.92 -7.36 -3.47
CA VAL A 402 -21.24 -5.99 -3.01
C VAL A 402 -21.18 -4.98 -4.16
N VAL A 403 -20.19 -5.09 -5.05
CA VAL A 403 -20.02 -4.16 -6.17
C VAL A 403 -21.03 -4.43 -7.28
N GLY A 404 -21.41 -5.70 -7.48
CA GLY A 404 -22.53 -6.11 -8.31
C GLY A 404 -22.40 -5.66 -9.77
N GLU A 405 -23.25 -4.71 -10.19
CA GLU A 405 -23.41 -4.35 -11.60
C GLU A 405 -22.19 -3.67 -12.21
N LYS A 406 -21.49 -2.79 -11.46
CA LYS A 406 -20.28 -2.15 -11.97
C LYS A 406 -19.21 -3.19 -12.30
N LEU A 407 -19.05 -4.20 -11.43
CA LEU A 407 -18.10 -5.30 -11.66
C LEU A 407 -18.47 -6.09 -12.92
N ARG A 408 -19.76 -6.44 -13.08
CA ARG A 408 -20.26 -7.14 -14.26
C ARG A 408 -19.99 -6.37 -15.55
N THR A 409 -20.37 -5.10 -15.58
CA THR A 409 -20.14 -4.21 -16.74
C THR A 409 -18.65 -4.08 -17.07
N SER A 410 -17.80 -3.89 -16.06
CA SER A 410 -16.34 -3.78 -16.26
C SER A 410 -15.73 -5.06 -16.84
N ILE A 411 -16.17 -6.25 -16.41
CA ILE A 411 -15.76 -7.53 -16.99
C ILE A 411 -16.21 -7.63 -18.47
N ILE A 412 -17.46 -7.28 -18.77
CA ILE A 412 -18.00 -7.30 -20.14
C ILE A 412 -17.17 -6.41 -21.06
N TYR A 413 -16.87 -5.18 -20.65
CA TYR A 413 -16.07 -4.27 -21.48
C TYR A 413 -14.62 -4.72 -21.67
N GLY A 414 -14.00 -5.29 -20.63
CA GLY A 414 -12.67 -5.88 -20.76
C GLY A 414 -12.65 -7.04 -21.75
N ARG A 415 -13.65 -7.92 -21.70
CA ARG A 415 -13.80 -9.03 -22.67
C ARG A 415 -14.05 -8.55 -24.09
N ALA A 416 -14.95 -7.59 -24.26
CA ALA A 416 -15.25 -7.01 -25.57
C ALA A 416 -13.99 -6.39 -26.20
N PHE A 417 -13.13 -5.74 -25.40
CA PHE A 417 -11.84 -5.25 -25.88
C PHE A 417 -10.93 -6.40 -26.34
N LEU A 418 -10.81 -7.48 -25.56
CA LEU A 418 -9.99 -8.64 -25.92
C LEU A 418 -10.48 -9.33 -27.19
N GLU A 419 -11.79 -9.51 -27.35
CA GLU A 419 -12.41 -10.08 -28.55
C GLU A 419 -12.16 -9.21 -29.79
N ALA A 420 -12.39 -7.90 -29.67
CA ALA A 420 -12.17 -6.96 -30.76
C ALA A 420 -10.70 -6.88 -31.21
N ASN A 421 -9.76 -7.24 -30.33
CA ASN A 421 -8.33 -7.17 -30.56
C ASN A 421 -7.65 -8.55 -30.58
N PHE A 422 -8.38 -9.62 -30.90
CA PHE A 422 -7.86 -11.00 -30.98
C PHE A 422 -6.58 -11.10 -31.84
N GLN A 423 -6.52 -10.34 -32.93
CA GLN A 423 -5.38 -10.33 -33.86
C GLN A 423 -4.07 -9.81 -33.24
N LEU A 424 -4.16 -9.11 -32.11
CA LEU A 424 -3.02 -8.50 -31.41
C LEU A 424 -2.49 -9.38 -30.27
N TRP A 425 -3.14 -10.50 -29.98
CA TRP A 425 -2.73 -11.39 -28.89
C TRP A 425 -1.32 -11.90 -29.13
N GLY A 426 -0.44 -11.73 -28.14
CA GLY A 426 0.97 -12.10 -28.26
C GLY A 426 1.85 -11.12 -29.06
N HIS A 427 1.27 -10.03 -29.60
CA HIS A 427 1.99 -9.00 -30.33
C HIS A 427 2.10 -7.67 -29.55
N ASP A 428 1.67 -7.66 -28.29
CA ASP A 428 1.81 -6.53 -27.39
C ASP A 428 3.28 -6.20 -27.08
N ARG A 429 3.51 -5.01 -26.51
CA ARG A 429 4.83 -4.62 -26.03
C ARG A 429 5.34 -5.62 -24.98
N PRO A 430 6.65 -5.93 -24.97
CA PRO A 430 7.26 -6.79 -23.96
C PRO A 430 6.95 -6.34 -22.52
N LEU A 431 6.40 -7.26 -21.72
CA LEU A 431 6.05 -7.04 -20.31
C LEU A 431 6.95 -7.83 -19.36
N TRP A 432 7.52 -8.94 -19.82
CA TRP A 432 8.28 -9.85 -18.98
C TRP A 432 9.72 -9.41 -18.85
N ILE A 433 10.28 -9.58 -17.66
CA ILE A 433 11.64 -9.13 -17.30
C ILE A 433 12.59 -10.32 -17.35
N GLU A 434 13.68 -10.15 -18.11
CA GLU A 434 14.87 -11.02 -18.12
C GLU A 434 16.10 -10.08 -18.18
N LYS A 435 17.20 -10.42 -18.86
CA LYS A 435 18.31 -9.48 -19.18
C LYS A 435 17.80 -8.31 -20.01
N VAL A 436 16.83 -8.59 -20.86
CA VAL A 436 16.04 -7.63 -21.62
C VAL A 436 14.56 -7.90 -21.39
N LEU A 437 13.70 -6.96 -21.78
CA LEU A 437 12.26 -7.23 -21.78
C LEU A 437 11.93 -8.20 -22.91
N TYR A 438 11.06 -9.16 -22.64
CA TYR A 438 10.57 -10.10 -23.64
C TYR A 438 9.03 -10.24 -23.61
N SER A 439 8.50 -10.85 -24.65
CA SER A 439 7.09 -11.22 -24.80
C SER A 439 7.00 -12.70 -25.12
N SER A 440 6.00 -13.38 -24.57
CA SER A 440 5.70 -14.77 -24.93
C SER A 440 4.29 -14.83 -25.54
N PRO A 441 4.17 -15.03 -26.87
CA PRO A 441 2.86 -15.05 -27.54
C PRO A 441 1.91 -16.12 -26.99
N ILE A 442 2.45 -17.28 -26.59
CA ILE A 442 1.65 -18.38 -26.06
C ILE A 442 1.11 -18.07 -24.66
N LEU A 443 1.90 -17.43 -23.80
CA LEU A 443 1.43 -16.96 -22.48
C LEU A 443 0.36 -15.89 -22.64
N SER A 444 0.62 -14.87 -23.47
CA SER A 444 -0.31 -13.78 -23.74
C SER A 444 -1.66 -14.32 -24.23
N SER A 445 -1.63 -15.26 -25.18
CA SER A 445 -2.82 -15.95 -25.69
C SER A 445 -3.52 -16.79 -24.61
N GLY A 446 -2.76 -17.48 -23.76
CA GLY A 446 -3.29 -18.24 -22.62
C GLY A 446 -4.04 -17.35 -21.63
N PHE A 447 -3.48 -16.21 -21.25
CA PHE A 447 -4.16 -15.24 -20.38
C PHE A 447 -5.40 -14.64 -21.03
N CYS A 448 -5.32 -14.23 -22.30
CA CYS A 448 -6.46 -13.66 -23.01
C CYS A 448 -7.60 -14.69 -23.14
N THR A 449 -7.27 -15.95 -23.47
CA THR A 449 -8.23 -17.05 -23.53
C THR A 449 -8.90 -17.28 -22.18
N ALA A 450 -8.12 -17.34 -21.10
CA ALA A 450 -8.67 -17.48 -19.75
C ALA A 450 -9.57 -16.31 -19.37
N ALA A 451 -9.17 -15.07 -19.68
CA ALA A 451 -9.95 -13.87 -19.38
C ALA A 451 -11.32 -13.86 -20.09
N LEU A 452 -11.37 -14.31 -21.34
CA LEU A 452 -12.62 -14.44 -22.10
C LEU A 452 -13.54 -15.51 -21.51
N LEU A 453 -12.98 -16.68 -21.17
CA LEU A 453 -13.77 -17.89 -20.91
C LEU A 453 -14.00 -18.20 -19.43
N THR A 454 -13.27 -17.57 -18.51
CA THR A 454 -13.39 -17.85 -17.08
C THR A 454 -14.81 -17.60 -16.57
N PRO A 455 -15.39 -18.48 -15.74
CA PRO A 455 -16.72 -18.25 -15.21
C PRO A 455 -16.68 -17.17 -14.11
N THR A 456 -17.71 -16.32 -14.10
CA THR A 456 -17.86 -15.21 -13.14
C THR A 456 -19.18 -15.33 -12.40
N PHE A 457 -19.23 -14.81 -11.18
CA PHE A 457 -20.41 -14.88 -10.31
C PHE A 457 -20.93 -16.32 -10.06
N THR A 458 -20.02 -17.28 -9.87
CA THR A 458 -20.36 -18.70 -9.61
C THR A 458 -20.58 -19.03 -8.14
N MET A 459 -20.27 -18.09 -7.24
CA MET A 459 -20.46 -18.28 -5.80
C MET A 459 -21.95 -18.48 -5.49
N GLN A 460 -22.31 -19.65 -4.96
CA GLN A 460 -23.62 -19.86 -4.36
C GLN A 460 -23.65 -19.12 -3.02
N VAL A 461 -24.67 -18.29 -2.79
CA VAL A 461 -24.85 -17.57 -1.54
C VAL A 461 -25.05 -18.60 -0.43
N ALA A 462 -24.07 -18.73 0.46
CA ALA A 462 -24.21 -19.58 1.65
C ALA A 462 -25.38 -19.06 2.49
N SER A 463 -26.21 -19.99 2.99
CA SER A 463 -27.28 -19.67 3.94
C SER A 463 -26.70 -18.94 5.16
N SER A 464 -27.44 -17.96 5.65
CA SER A 464 -27.11 -17.02 6.74
C SER A 464 -26.76 -17.64 8.11
N GLU A 465 -26.60 -18.97 8.19
CA GLU A 465 -26.29 -19.71 9.43
C GLU A 465 -24.78 -19.97 9.60
N ASP A 466 -23.97 -19.85 8.56
CA ASP A 466 -22.50 -19.97 8.65
C ASP A 466 -21.87 -18.64 9.08
N GLY A 467 -22.05 -18.34 10.37
CA GLY A 467 -21.64 -17.12 11.04
C GLY A 467 -20.16 -16.81 10.85
N VAL A 468 -19.86 -15.81 10.01
CA VAL A 468 -18.57 -15.13 10.00
C VAL A 468 -18.82 -13.64 9.87
N ALA A 469 -18.17 -12.88 10.75
CA ALA A 469 -18.10 -11.41 10.82
C ALA A 469 -17.49 -10.73 9.57
N THR A 470 -17.96 -11.10 8.38
CA THR A 470 -17.49 -10.62 7.06
C THR A 470 -18.61 -9.97 6.25
N SER A 471 -19.89 -10.17 6.61
CA SER A 471 -21.01 -9.47 5.99
C SER A 471 -21.38 -8.22 6.78
N VAL A 472 -21.12 -7.04 6.22
CA VAL A 472 -21.76 -5.80 6.69
C VAL A 472 -23.27 -5.90 6.43
N PRO A 473 -24.15 -5.71 7.43
CA PRO A 473 -25.60 -5.79 7.22
C PRO A 473 -26.06 -4.87 6.08
N SER A 474 -26.77 -5.42 5.10
CA SER A 474 -27.14 -4.69 3.87
C SER A 474 -27.95 -3.41 4.14
N ASP A 475 -28.80 -3.42 5.17
CA ASP A 475 -29.59 -2.25 5.57
C ASP A 475 -28.71 -1.12 6.11
N SER A 476 -27.68 -1.45 6.89
CA SER A 476 -26.70 -0.49 7.40
C SER A 476 -25.92 0.15 6.27
N LEU A 477 -25.46 -0.66 5.32
CA LEU A 477 -24.74 -0.17 4.14
C LEU A 477 -25.63 0.76 3.30
N LEU A 478 -26.90 0.41 3.08
CA LEU A 478 -27.85 1.25 2.35
C LEU A 478 -28.12 2.58 3.07
N HIS A 479 -28.26 2.54 4.40
CA HIS A 479 -28.46 3.72 5.23
C HIS A 479 -27.28 4.69 5.11
N PHE A 480 -26.05 4.21 5.35
CA PHE A 480 -24.86 5.06 5.25
C PHE A 480 -24.63 5.56 3.83
N ARG A 481 -24.85 4.72 2.80
CA ARG A 481 -24.74 5.16 1.40
C ARG A 481 -25.66 6.34 1.11
N LYS A 482 -26.93 6.29 1.54
CA LYS A 482 -27.88 7.40 1.37
C LYS A 482 -27.44 8.64 2.12
N PHE A 483 -26.91 8.48 3.34
CA PHE A 483 -26.38 9.59 4.13
C PHE A 483 -25.20 10.27 3.42
N TYR A 484 -24.14 9.52 3.10
CA TYR A 484 -22.94 10.07 2.47
C TYR A 484 -23.20 10.65 1.08
N SER A 485 -24.11 10.07 0.28
CA SER A 485 -24.46 10.61 -1.05
C SER A 485 -25.12 12.00 -1.02
N ARG A 486 -25.52 12.49 0.16
CA ARG A 486 -26.10 13.84 0.34
C ARG A 486 -25.10 14.86 0.85
N LEU A 487 -23.92 14.41 1.30
CA LEU A 487 -22.88 15.32 1.77
C LEU A 487 -22.18 15.95 0.56
N PRO A 488 -21.99 17.28 0.53
CA PRO A 488 -21.40 17.97 -0.62
C PRO A 488 -20.14 17.31 -1.19
N LEU A 489 -19.21 16.89 -0.32
CA LEU A 489 -17.95 16.28 -0.74
C LEU A 489 -18.13 14.99 -1.55
N LEU A 490 -19.18 14.21 -1.25
CA LEU A 490 -19.41 12.88 -1.82
C LEU A 490 -20.66 12.81 -2.71
N SER A 491 -21.29 13.96 -2.98
CA SER A 491 -22.56 14.03 -3.72
C SER A 491 -22.45 13.55 -5.17
N ASP A 492 -21.30 13.77 -5.80
CA ASP A 492 -20.99 13.34 -7.17
C ASP A 492 -20.37 11.93 -7.24
N GLU A 493 -20.17 11.26 -6.10
CA GLU A 493 -19.55 9.94 -6.07
C GLU A 493 -20.50 8.86 -6.61
N PRO A 494 -20.02 7.98 -7.50
CA PRO A 494 -20.86 6.94 -8.06
C PRO A 494 -21.25 5.94 -6.97
N GLN A 495 -22.51 5.49 -6.98
CA GLN A 495 -23.08 4.65 -5.92
C GLN A 495 -22.27 3.37 -5.65
N TRP A 496 -21.68 2.77 -6.68
CA TRP A 496 -20.86 1.56 -6.54
C TRP A 496 -19.61 1.81 -5.69
N ARG A 497 -19.00 3.01 -5.81
CA ARG A 497 -17.79 3.38 -5.08
C ARG A 497 -18.12 3.62 -3.61
N LEU A 498 -19.18 4.40 -3.33
CA LEU A 498 -19.69 4.56 -1.97
C LEU A 498 -20.00 3.21 -1.31
N THR A 499 -20.68 2.31 -2.04
CA THR A 499 -21.03 0.97 -1.55
C THR A 499 -19.78 0.13 -1.24
N SER A 500 -18.80 0.11 -2.16
CA SER A 500 -17.56 -0.64 -1.99
C SER A 500 -16.72 -0.12 -0.82
N SER A 501 -16.58 1.19 -0.70
CA SER A 501 -15.80 1.82 0.39
C SER A 501 -16.46 1.61 1.75
N LEU A 502 -17.78 1.71 1.85
CA LEU A 502 -18.51 1.42 3.10
C LEU A 502 -18.42 -0.05 3.50
N TYR A 503 -18.38 -0.97 2.54
CA TYR A 503 -18.13 -2.38 2.84
C TYR A 503 -16.70 -2.59 3.36
N GLU A 504 -15.70 -1.99 2.71
CA GLU A 504 -14.32 -2.00 3.20
C GLU A 504 -14.21 -1.41 4.62
N ALA A 505 -14.91 -0.32 4.90
CA ALA A 505 -14.99 0.28 6.23
C ALA A 505 -15.46 -0.71 7.29
N GLY A 506 -16.45 -1.55 6.97
CA GLY A 506 -16.92 -2.61 7.86
C GLY A 506 -15.89 -3.69 8.14
N LEU A 507 -15.03 -4.02 7.17
CA LEU A 507 -13.92 -4.95 7.37
C LEU A 507 -12.85 -4.38 8.33
N TRP A 508 -12.61 -3.08 8.26
CA TRP A 508 -11.70 -2.37 9.17
C TRP A 508 -12.30 -2.15 10.57
N TYR A 509 -13.61 -1.98 10.67
CA TYR A 509 -14.30 -1.66 11.92
C TYR A 509 -14.01 -2.68 13.03
N HIS A 510 -14.10 -3.99 12.75
CA HIS A 510 -13.86 -5.02 13.75
C HIS A 510 -12.45 -4.91 14.34
N ARG A 511 -11.44 -4.67 13.50
CA ARG A 511 -10.06 -4.47 13.94
C ARG A 511 -9.92 -3.25 14.81
N LEU A 512 -10.52 -2.13 14.40
CA LEU A 512 -10.45 -0.88 15.15
C LEU A 512 -11.14 -1.04 16.52
N ALA A 513 -12.28 -1.72 16.53
CA ALA A 513 -13.03 -2.00 17.75
C ALA A 513 -12.24 -2.86 18.74
N ASP A 514 -11.40 -3.79 18.29
CA ASP A 514 -10.56 -4.61 19.17
C ASP A 514 -9.41 -3.81 19.81
N GLN A 515 -9.00 -2.68 19.22
CA GLN A 515 -7.92 -1.82 19.74
C GLN A 515 -8.41 -0.74 20.71
N ARG A 516 -9.73 -0.50 20.79
CA ARG A 516 -10.30 0.69 21.43
C ARG A 516 -10.01 0.85 22.92
N HIS A 517 -9.56 -0.17 23.63
CA HIS A 517 -9.28 -0.11 25.07
C HIS A 517 -7.80 -0.33 25.43
N GLU A 518 -6.90 -0.31 24.44
CA GLU A 518 -5.47 -0.59 24.67
C GLU A 518 -4.78 0.51 25.48
N ILE A 519 -5.10 1.77 25.17
CA ILE A 519 -4.50 2.96 25.81
C ILE A 519 -5.45 3.58 26.84
N PHE A 520 -6.66 3.92 26.40
CA PHE A 520 -7.66 4.59 27.23
C PHE A 520 -8.69 3.58 27.76
N PRO A 521 -8.77 3.37 29.09
CA PRO A 521 -9.88 2.63 29.68
C PRO A 521 -11.17 3.43 29.48
N ARG A 522 -12.31 2.73 29.41
CA ARG A 522 -13.60 3.36 29.15
C ARG A 522 -14.63 2.91 30.16
N ASP A 523 -14.73 3.65 31.26
CA ASP A 523 -15.71 3.43 32.32
C ASP A 523 -16.79 4.51 32.26
N ASN A 524 -18.05 4.15 32.49
CA ASN A 524 -19.21 5.06 32.60
C ASN A 524 -19.53 5.99 31.40
N MET A 525 -18.98 5.74 30.20
CA MET A 525 -19.26 6.54 29.00
C MET A 525 -20.41 6.00 28.14
N ALA A 526 -21.11 6.88 27.41
CA ALA A 526 -22.10 6.48 26.39
C ALA A 526 -21.44 5.69 25.23
N PRO A 527 -22.17 4.94 24.39
CA PRO A 527 -21.57 4.22 23.25
C PRO A 527 -20.75 5.13 22.33
N ASP A 528 -19.62 4.62 21.83
CA ASP A 528 -18.62 5.29 20.97
C ASP A 528 -19.14 5.39 19.54
N LYS A 529 -20.08 6.32 19.33
CA LYS A 529 -20.73 6.52 18.03
C LYS A 529 -19.71 6.86 16.93
N TYR A 530 -18.59 7.51 17.26
CA TYR A 530 -17.53 7.88 16.31
C TYR A 530 -16.81 6.67 15.72
N LEU A 531 -16.73 5.54 16.44
CA LEU A 531 -15.89 4.40 16.07
C LEU A 531 -16.27 3.81 14.70
N GLN A 532 -17.56 3.80 14.36
CA GLN A 532 -18.04 3.33 13.05
C GLN A 532 -17.74 4.34 11.93
N TYR A 533 -17.68 5.64 12.22
CA TYR A 533 -17.43 6.67 11.21
C TYR A 533 -15.96 6.73 10.80
N ILE A 534 -15.03 6.40 11.70
CA ILE A 534 -13.59 6.44 11.42
C ILE A 534 -13.22 5.61 10.18
N PRO A 535 -13.54 4.30 10.09
CA PRO A 535 -13.23 3.55 8.88
C PRO A 535 -13.99 4.05 7.65
N GLN A 536 -15.21 4.55 7.83
CA GLN A 536 -16.04 5.05 6.73
C GLN A 536 -15.43 6.29 6.08
N THR A 537 -15.05 7.30 6.87
CA THR A 537 -14.46 8.54 6.35
C THR A 537 -13.14 8.27 5.63
N TRP A 538 -12.27 7.44 6.22
CA TRP A 538 -10.98 7.11 5.62
C TRP A 538 -11.11 6.34 4.30
N THR A 539 -11.94 5.30 4.25
CA THR A 539 -12.13 4.50 3.03
C THR A 539 -12.84 5.28 1.92
N LEU A 540 -13.86 6.06 2.24
CA LEU A 540 -14.59 6.90 1.27
C LEU A 540 -13.67 7.96 0.64
N CYS A 541 -12.93 8.71 1.47
CA CYS A 541 -12.03 9.75 0.98
C CYS A 541 -10.83 9.15 0.24
N ASN A 542 -10.32 7.99 0.67
CA ASN A 542 -9.24 7.30 -0.05
C ASN A 542 -9.72 6.85 -1.44
N ALA A 543 -10.91 6.26 -1.54
CA ALA A 543 -11.48 5.84 -2.83
C ALA A 543 -11.75 7.02 -3.77
N ARG A 544 -12.27 8.14 -3.25
CA ARG A 544 -12.42 9.40 -4.00
C ARG A 544 -11.09 9.88 -4.58
N ASN A 545 -10.01 9.75 -3.80
CA ASN A 545 -8.66 10.17 -4.17
C ASN A 545 -7.84 9.07 -4.86
N SER A 546 -8.51 8.16 -5.60
CA SER A 546 -7.86 7.10 -6.39
C SER A 546 -7.09 6.06 -5.58
N ASN A 547 -7.55 5.76 -4.36
CA ASN A 547 -6.92 4.82 -3.43
C ASN A 547 -5.43 5.13 -3.21
N ALA A 548 -5.13 6.41 -2.97
CA ALA A 548 -3.77 6.94 -2.85
C ALA A 548 -3.04 6.47 -1.58
N LEU A 549 -3.77 6.12 -0.51
CA LEU A 549 -3.18 5.64 0.73
C LEU A 549 -2.84 4.15 0.66
N GLU A 550 -1.65 3.81 1.13
CA GLU A 550 -1.30 2.45 1.52
C GLU A 550 -2.21 1.96 2.68
N PRO A 551 -2.63 0.68 2.68
CA PRO A 551 -3.45 0.13 3.76
C PRO A 551 -2.89 0.34 5.17
N ASP A 552 -1.58 0.16 5.39
CA ASP A 552 -1.00 0.36 6.73
C ASP A 552 -0.95 1.85 7.10
N LEU A 553 -0.70 2.75 6.13
CA LEU A 553 -0.75 4.20 6.35
C LEU A 553 -2.17 4.62 6.78
N MET A 554 -3.18 4.15 6.04
CA MET A 554 -4.59 4.41 6.35
C MET A 554 -4.98 3.84 7.73
N TRP A 555 -4.54 2.63 8.06
CA TRP A 555 -4.76 2.02 9.37
C TRP A 555 -4.17 2.85 10.52
N ASN A 556 -2.92 3.31 10.38
CA ASN A 556 -2.30 4.19 11.38
C ASN A 556 -3.12 5.46 11.59
N MET A 557 -3.67 6.03 10.52
CA MET A 557 -4.54 7.20 10.64
C MET A 557 -5.92 6.91 11.21
N MET A 558 -6.48 5.71 11.00
CA MET A 558 -7.68 5.27 11.70
C MET A 558 -7.43 5.16 13.22
N ILE A 559 -6.29 4.60 13.64
CA ILE A 559 -5.92 4.52 15.06
C ILE A 559 -5.73 5.92 15.65
N ILE A 560 -4.98 6.81 14.99
CA ILE A 560 -4.83 8.20 15.45
C ILE A 560 -6.19 8.90 15.55
N SER A 561 -7.09 8.69 14.58
CA SER A 561 -8.45 9.25 14.63
C SER A 561 -9.22 8.74 15.86
N MET A 562 -9.09 7.46 16.21
CA MET A 562 -9.71 6.88 17.40
C MET A 562 -9.11 7.46 18.68
N LEU A 563 -7.78 7.51 18.77
CA LEU A 563 -7.09 8.04 19.94
C LEU A 563 -7.37 9.53 20.15
N ASN A 564 -7.63 10.29 19.08
CA ASN A 564 -8.07 11.70 19.16
C ASN A 564 -9.39 11.85 19.92
N TYR A 565 -10.40 11.04 19.61
CA TYR A 565 -11.67 11.06 20.35
C TYR A 565 -11.47 10.61 21.80
N GLN A 566 -10.61 9.62 22.03
CA GLN A 566 -10.42 9.05 23.36
C GLN A 566 -9.63 9.95 24.30
N VAL A 567 -8.61 10.65 23.80
CA VAL A 567 -7.85 11.60 24.62
C VAL A 567 -8.69 12.82 24.97
N ASP A 568 -9.52 13.29 24.03
CA ASP A 568 -10.50 14.35 24.26
C ASP A 568 -11.48 13.95 25.38
N GLU A 569 -12.18 12.81 25.21
CA GLU A 569 -13.06 12.23 26.23
C GLU A 569 -12.38 12.06 27.59
N PHE A 570 -11.13 11.59 27.61
CA PHE A 570 -10.37 11.35 28.84
C PHE A 570 -9.99 12.65 29.55
N LEU A 571 -9.53 13.67 28.82
CA LEU A 571 -9.17 14.96 29.41
C LEU A 571 -10.42 15.69 29.93
N GLU A 572 -11.54 15.62 29.21
CA GLU A 572 -12.81 16.23 29.67
C GLU A 572 -13.39 15.50 30.89
N SER A 573 -13.52 14.17 30.84
CA SER A 573 -14.22 13.42 31.88
C SER A 573 -13.39 13.17 33.14
N VAL A 574 -12.08 12.92 33.00
CA VAL A 574 -11.19 12.59 34.12
C VAL A 574 -10.49 13.84 34.64
N VAL A 575 -9.80 14.57 33.76
CA VAL A 575 -9.05 15.77 34.19
C VAL A 575 -10.01 16.94 34.45
N GLY A 576 -11.19 16.97 33.85
CA GLY A 576 -12.24 17.96 34.15
C GLY A 576 -12.73 17.97 35.59
N ALA A 577 -12.56 16.86 36.33
CA ALA A 577 -12.90 16.77 37.74
C ALA A 577 -11.79 17.29 38.69
N TYR A 578 -10.60 17.61 38.17
CA TYR A 578 -9.45 18.02 38.96
C TYR A 578 -9.50 19.49 39.39
N THR A 579 -8.85 19.78 40.52
CA THR A 579 -8.60 21.14 40.99
C THR A 579 -7.59 21.86 40.09
N ALA A 580 -7.54 23.20 40.15
CA ALA A 580 -6.59 23.99 39.37
C ALA A 580 -5.11 23.62 39.66
N GLU A 581 -4.79 23.22 40.89
CA GLU A 581 -3.45 22.75 41.26
C GLU A 581 -3.11 21.41 40.61
N GLU A 582 -4.04 20.48 40.62
CA GLU A 582 -3.89 19.16 39.97
C GLU A 582 -3.77 19.31 38.44
N VAL A 583 -4.55 20.19 37.82
CA VAL A 583 -4.40 20.51 36.38
C VAL A 583 -2.99 21.04 36.07
N ASN A 584 -2.42 21.89 36.93
CA ASN A 584 -1.03 22.34 36.77
C ASN A 584 0.00 21.21 36.89
N VAL A 585 -0.26 20.20 37.75
CA VAL A 585 0.56 18.99 37.79
C VAL A 585 0.47 18.22 36.47
N VAL A 586 -0.73 18.09 35.89
CA VAL A 586 -0.92 17.45 34.59
C VAL A 586 -0.20 18.22 33.46
N ARG A 587 -0.24 19.56 33.46
CA ARG A 587 0.55 20.39 32.52
C ARG A 587 2.04 20.05 32.56
N ASN A 588 2.60 19.92 33.76
CA ASN A 588 4.01 19.56 33.94
C ASN A 588 4.31 18.12 33.51
N ILE A 589 3.38 17.17 33.73
CA ILE A 589 3.51 15.80 33.24
C ILE A 589 3.57 15.80 31.71
N ILE A 590 2.64 16.47 31.03
CA ILE A 590 2.60 16.56 29.56
C ILE A 590 3.91 17.13 29.01
N HIS A 591 4.40 18.23 29.59
CA HIS A 591 5.65 18.85 29.17
C HIS A 591 6.82 17.87 29.22
N ARG A 592 6.96 17.12 30.32
CA ARG A 592 8.01 16.10 30.46
C ARG A 592 7.86 14.97 29.44
N LEU A 593 6.64 14.45 29.25
CA LEU A 593 6.39 13.34 28.34
C LEU A 593 6.74 13.65 26.88
N CYS A 594 6.51 14.89 26.44
CA CYS A 594 6.83 15.32 25.09
C CYS A 594 8.32 15.64 24.86
N HIS A 595 9.07 16.06 25.90
CA HIS A 595 10.45 16.57 25.72
C HIS A 595 11.57 15.74 26.35
N ASP A 596 11.25 14.78 27.24
CA ASP A 596 12.28 13.98 27.91
C ASP A 596 12.76 12.81 27.02
N GLU A 597 13.91 12.99 26.36
CA GLU A 597 14.52 11.97 25.48
C GLU A 597 14.93 10.68 26.25
N GLN A 598 15.06 10.71 27.58
CA GLN A 598 15.48 9.55 28.38
C GLN A 598 14.34 8.55 28.62
N HIS A 599 13.09 9.01 28.75
CA HIS A 599 11.92 8.13 29.00
C HIS A 599 11.45 7.31 27.79
N HIS A 600 11.92 7.65 26.59
CA HIS A 600 11.57 6.96 25.35
C HIS A 600 12.54 5.81 24.99
N ARG A 601 13.64 5.62 25.75
CA ARG A 601 14.67 4.59 25.48
C ARG A 601 14.71 3.40 26.44
N GLU A 602 14.08 3.46 27.63
CA GLU A 602 14.13 2.37 28.63
C GLU A 602 12.76 2.08 29.29
N SER A 603 12.57 0.85 29.79
CA SER A 603 11.39 0.36 30.56
C SER A 603 11.77 0.23 32.06
N PRO A 604 10.80 -0.01 32.97
CA PRO A 604 9.90 0.95 33.63
C PRO A 604 10.58 1.79 34.75
N LEU A 605 9.88 2.82 35.24
CA LEU A 605 10.35 3.89 36.15
C LEU A 605 11.18 3.45 37.38
N PRO A 606 12.02 4.37 37.92
CA PRO A 606 12.50 4.30 39.29
C PRO A 606 11.35 4.46 40.29
N THR A 607 11.38 3.61 41.31
CA THR A 607 10.47 3.54 42.45
C THR A 607 10.38 4.87 43.19
N LEU A 608 9.22 5.54 43.13
CA LEU A 608 8.78 6.54 44.10
C LEU A 608 7.60 5.96 44.90
N LEU A 609 7.87 4.92 45.68
CA LEU A 609 7.00 4.51 46.78
C LEU A 609 7.91 4.21 47.97
N GLY A 610 7.68 4.97 49.04
CA GLY A 610 8.36 4.80 50.32
C GLY A 610 8.11 3.42 50.90
N GLU A 611 9.13 2.96 51.61
CA GLU A 611 9.18 1.74 52.42
C GLU A 611 8.01 1.70 53.43
N ASP A 612 7.41 0.51 53.61
CA ASP A 612 7.30 -0.16 54.91
C ASP A 612 6.84 -1.64 54.76
N PRO A 613 6.96 -2.51 55.78
CA PRO A 613 7.61 -3.80 55.60
C PRO A 613 6.73 -5.02 55.95
N GLY A 614 7.11 -6.17 55.40
CA GLY A 614 6.84 -7.49 56.00
C GLY A 614 5.57 -8.21 55.54
N SER A 615 5.76 -9.32 54.82
CA SER A 615 5.33 -10.66 55.25
C SER A 615 5.70 -11.70 54.19
N ASP A 616 6.45 -12.71 54.62
CA ASP A 616 6.79 -13.92 53.88
C ASP A 616 5.52 -14.71 53.47
N ASP A 617 5.52 -15.32 52.28
CA ASP A 617 5.29 -16.76 52.13
C ASP A 617 5.48 -17.28 50.69
N GLU A 618 5.96 -18.52 50.62
CA GLU A 618 6.41 -19.28 49.45
C GLU A 618 5.27 -19.93 48.61
N ASN A 619 5.65 -20.33 47.39
CA ASN A 619 5.12 -21.44 46.55
C ASN A 619 3.75 -21.31 45.85
N SER A 620 3.75 -21.32 44.51
CA SER A 620 3.55 -22.53 43.67
C SER A 620 3.09 -22.22 42.23
N ASP A 621 3.61 -23.02 41.29
CA ASP A 621 3.21 -23.14 39.88
C ASP A 621 1.70 -23.39 39.69
N ILE A 622 1.15 -22.87 38.58
CA ILE A 622 0.22 -23.53 37.62
C ILE A 622 -0.31 -22.48 36.62
N HIS A 623 -0.04 -22.68 35.33
CA HIS A 623 -0.72 -21.98 34.22
C HIS A 623 -2.10 -22.61 33.93
N PRO A 624 -3.20 -21.84 33.81
CA PRO A 624 -4.39 -22.31 33.13
C PRO A 624 -4.63 -21.61 31.78
N ARG A 625 -5.15 -22.43 30.86
CA ARG A 625 -5.60 -22.14 29.49
C ARG A 625 -6.59 -20.97 29.42
N ARG A 626 -6.46 -20.16 28.37
CA ARG A 626 -7.47 -19.16 27.93
C ARG A 626 -8.79 -19.87 27.62
N SER A 627 -9.80 -19.59 28.42
CA SER A 627 -11.22 -19.87 28.16
C SER A 627 -11.87 -18.64 27.52
N GLU A 628 -12.93 -18.89 26.75
CA GLU A 628 -13.72 -17.91 25.99
C GLU A 628 -14.17 -16.69 26.83
N PRO A 629 -14.28 -15.48 26.24
CA PRO A 629 -14.69 -14.30 26.98
C PRO A 629 -16.20 -14.34 27.21
N THR A 630 -16.59 -14.65 28.45
CA THR A 630 -17.92 -14.32 28.99
C THR A 630 -17.99 -12.79 29.16
N PRO A 631 -19.14 -12.13 28.94
CA PRO A 631 -19.24 -10.68 29.15
C PRO A 631 -18.98 -10.38 30.62
N PRO A 632 -18.15 -9.39 30.98
CA PRO A 632 -18.04 -9.00 32.38
C PRO A 632 -19.38 -8.41 32.81
N ASP A 633 -20.04 -9.09 33.75
CA ASP A 633 -21.11 -8.50 34.56
C ASP A 633 -20.62 -7.14 35.08
N SER A 634 -21.45 -6.13 34.88
CA SER A 634 -21.16 -4.75 35.25
C SER A 634 -20.78 -4.65 36.74
N PRO A 635 -19.64 -4.06 37.10
CA PRO A 635 -19.39 -3.70 38.49
C PRO A 635 -20.41 -2.63 38.87
N LYS A 636 -21.14 -2.87 39.96
CA LYS A 636 -22.02 -1.87 40.57
C LYS A 636 -21.19 -0.64 40.96
N ALA A 637 -21.80 0.52 40.73
CA ALA A 637 -21.38 1.87 41.10
C ALA A 637 -20.39 1.95 42.28
N GLY A 638 -19.14 2.24 41.97
CA GLY A 638 -18.16 2.82 42.87
C GLY A 638 -17.34 3.82 42.07
N ASN A 639 -17.28 5.08 42.51
CA ASN A 639 -16.44 6.12 41.90
C ASN A 639 -14.99 5.64 41.84
N ALA A 640 -14.51 5.28 40.64
CA ALA A 640 -13.09 5.08 40.41
C ALA A 640 -12.44 6.47 40.41
N ASN A 641 -11.93 6.92 41.56
CA ASN A 641 -11.09 8.11 41.62
C ASN A 641 -9.78 7.79 40.86
N HIS A 642 -9.70 8.20 39.59
CA HIS A 642 -8.44 8.13 38.85
C HIS A 642 -7.41 9.04 39.56
N THR A 643 -6.28 8.47 39.96
CA THR A 643 -5.22 9.24 40.62
C THR A 643 -4.38 10.01 39.59
N LEU A 644 -3.67 11.06 40.03
CA LEU A 644 -2.69 11.77 39.20
C LEU A 644 -1.64 10.82 38.59
N ALA A 645 -1.23 9.78 39.33
CA ALA A 645 -0.31 8.76 38.85
C ALA A 645 -0.92 7.93 37.70
N HIS A 646 -2.18 7.53 37.83
CA HIS A 646 -2.91 6.83 36.78
C HIS A 646 -3.08 7.70 35.52
N THR A 647 -3.38 8.99 35.70
CA THR A 647 -3.47 9.96 34.61
C THR A 647 -2.14 10.09 33.86
N GLY A 648 -1.04 10.22 34.61
CA GLY A 648 0.30 10.26 34.02
C GLY A 648 0.66 9.00 33.23
N HIS A 649 0.23 7.82 33.70
CA HIS A 649 0.47 6.55 33.00
C HIS A 649 -0.31 6.43 31.68
N ILE A 650 -1.57 6.85 31.65
CA ILE A 650 -2.37 6.86 30.41
C ILE A 650 -1.78 7.84 29.39
N LEU A 651 -1.44 9.06 29.82
CA LEU A 651 -0.79 10.05 28.96
C LEU A 651 0.59 9.60 28.47
N TYR A 652 1.35 8.84 29.29
CA TYR A 652 2.59 8.21 28.86
C TYR A 652 2.35 7.20 27.74
N LYS A 653 1.36 6.30 27.87
CA LYS A 653 1.02 5.34 26.81
C LYS A 653 0.63 6.05 25.51
N PHE A 654 -0.21 7.07 25.59
CA PHE A 654 -0.66 7.86 24.43
C PHE A 654 0.49 8.57 23.73
N THR A 655 1.29 9.34 24.47
CA THR A 655 2.44 10.07 23.88
C THR A 655 3.50 9.12 23.35
N ARG A 656 3.78 8.01 24.05
CA ARG A 656 4.70 6.97 23.58
C ARG A 656 4.20 6.33 22.29
N TYR A 657 2.91 5.99 22.17
CA TYR A 657 2.36 5.39 20.95
C TYR A 657 2.69 6.23 19.71
N ILE A 658 2.51 7.55 19.82
CA ILE A 658 2.76 8.50 18.73
C ILE A 658 4.26 8.72 18.50
N LEU A 659 5.00 9.09 19.56
CA LEU A 659 6.39 9.55 19.44
C LEU A 659 7.41 8.42 19.21
N SER A 660 7.07 7.19 19.60
CA SER A 660 7.90 6.00 19.35
C SER A 660 7.47 5.19 18.12
N HIS A 661 6.43 5.63 17.40
CA HIS A 661 5.98 4.97 16.18
C HIS A 661 7.13 4.82 15.17
N PRO A 662 7.27 3.68 14.45
CA PRO A 662 8.38 3.46 13.52
C PRO A 662 8.58 4.60 12.52
N ALA A 663 7.52 5.15 11.94
CA ALA A 663 7.62 6.28 11.01
C ALA A 663 8.22 7.54 11.65
N VAL A 664 7.91 7.80 12.92
CA VAL A 664 8.46 8.93 13.68
C VAL A 664 9.90 8.63 14.10
N ALA A 665 10.20 7.41 14.56
CA ALA A 665 11.54 7.00 14.95
C ALA A 665 12.55 7.14 13.80
N HIS A 666 12.14 6.81 12.57
CA HIS A 666 12.93 6.94 11.34
C HIS A 666 12.96 8.37 10.78
N SER A 667 12.15 9.29 11.31
CA SER A 667 12.12 10.67 10.86
C SER A 667 13.33 11.47 11.36
N PRO A 668 13.75 12.52 10.63
CA PRO A 668 14.77 13.47 11.08
C PRO A 668 14.48 14.05 12.48
N VAL A 669 15.54 14.34 13.24
CA VAL A 669 15.44 14.91 14.60
C VAL A 669 14.51 16.12 14.67
N ASN A 670 14.60 17.03 13.70
CA ASN A 670 13.77 18.23 13.65
C ASN A 670 12.28 17.91 13.46
N THR A 671 11.95 16.91 12.63
CA THR A 671 10.57 16.44 12.44
C THR A 671 10.02 15.81 13.71
N ARG A 672 10.82 15.01 14.41
CA ARG A 672 10.43 14.40 15.70
C ARG A 672 10.14 15.46 16.77
N ARG A 673 11.03 16.46 16.87
CA ARG A 673 10.86 17.59 17.81
C ARG A 673 9.64 18.45 17.47
N LEU A 674 9.40 18.70 16.19
CA LEU A 674 8.20 19.44 15.75
C LEU A 674 6.92 18.68 16.12
N LEU A 675 6.85 17.39 15.82
CA LEU A 675 5.70 16.56 16.21
C LEU A 675 5.48 16.54 17.73
N ALA A 676 6.55 16.36 18.51
CA ALA A 676 6.47 16.38 19.97
C ALA A 676 5.95 17.72 20.52
N ARG A 677 6.39 18.83 19.92
CA ARG A 677 5.91 20.17 20.27
C ARG A 677 4.43 20.36 19.91
N GLU A 678 4.00 19.95 18.73
CA GLU A 678 2.60 20.09 18.31
C GLU A 678 1.67 19.18 19.14
N LEU A 679 2.15 18.00 19.55
CA LEU A 679 1.43 17.12 20.47
C LEU A 679 1.30 17.74 21.88
N GLU A 680 2.37 18.38 22.38
CA GLU A 680 2.29 19.15 23.62
C GLU A 680 1.29 20.30 23.49
N ILE A 681 1.37 21.10 22.43
CA ILE A 681 0.47 22.22 22.17
C ILE A 681 -0.99 21.75 22.21
N PHE A 682 -1.30 20.65 21.53
CA PHE A 682 -2.62 20.03 21.53
C PHE A 682 -3.11 19.68 22.94
N LEU A 683 -2.32 18.91 23.70
CA LEU A 683 -2.69 18.51 25.06
C LEU A 683 -2.81 19.71 26.03
N GLN A 684 -1.93 20.71 25.90
CA GLN A 684 -1.99 21.95 26.70
C GLN A 684 -3.19 22.82 26.32
N ALA A 685 -3.64 22.79 25.07
CA ALA A 685 -4.81 23.51 24.60
C ALA A 685 -6.09 22.96 25.23
N HIS A 686 -6.27 21.64 25.32
CA HIS A 686 -7.37 21.01 26.07
C HIS A 686 -7.42 21.47 27.52
N LEU A 687 -6.29 21.49 28.23
CA LEU A 687 -6.24 21.97 29.62
C LEU A 687 -6.53 23.47 29.75
N THR A 688 -6.26 24.25 28.70
CA THR A 688 -6.54 25.69 28.68
C THR A 688 -8.03 25.94 28.45
N ASP A 689 -8.64 25.21 27.52
CA ASP A 689 -10.06 25.30 27.24
C ASP A 689 -10.90 24.81 28.43
N LEU A 690 -10.48 23.72 29.09
CA LEU A 690 -11.09 23.20 30.31
C LEU A 690 -11.13 24.27 31.43
N VAL A 691 -9.99 24.91 31.72
CA VAL A 691 -9.91 25.96 32.75
C VAL A 691 -10.76 27.18 32.35
N THR A 692 -10.80 27.53 31.07
CA THR A 692 -11.60 28.65 30.56
C THR A 692 -13.10 28.36 30.70
N SER A 693 -13.55 27.16 30.35
CA SER A 693 -14.94 26.71 30.51
C SER A 693 -15.35 26.63 32.00
N GLN A 694 -14.47 26.15 32.89
CA GLN A 694 -14.72 26.19 34.34
C GLN A 694 -14.87 27.62 34.89
N GLN A 695 -14.07 28.57 34.42
CA GLN A 695 -14.20 29.99 34.78
C GLN A 695 -15.52 30.57 34.26
N LEU A 696 -15.93 30.18 33.04
CA LEU A 696 -17.22 30.55 32.47
C LEU A 696 -18.37 30.08 33.36
N HIS A 697 -18.36 28.81 33.79
CA HIS A 697 -19.37 28.23 34.69
C HIS A 697 -19.52 29.01 36.00
N GLN A 698 -18.40 29.52 36.55
CA GLN A 698 -18.42 30.30 37.79
C GLN A 698 -18.98 31.71 37.58
N SER A 699 -18.77 32.29 36.40
CA SER A 699 -19.19 33.66 36.07
C SER A 699 -20.65 33.78 35.60
N LEU A 700 -21.21 32.71 35.01
CA LEU A 700 -22.58 32.67 34.45
C LEU A 700 -23.32 31.42 34.95
N PRO A 701 -24.07 31.51 36.08
CA PRO A 701 -24.76 30.35 36.67
C PRO A 701 -25.87 29.76 35.78
N HIS A 702 -26.41 30.58 34.87
CA HIS A 702 -27.46 30.26 33.91
C HIS A 702 -27.05 30.76 32.52
N LEU A 703 -26.47 29.89 31.68
CA LEU A 703 -26.13 30.21 30.29
C LEU A 703 -27.38 30.15 29.40
N HIS A 704 -27.78 31.30 28.87
CA HIS A 704 -28.73 31.44 27.78
C HIS A 704 -28.00 31.48 26.43
N LEU A 705 -28.73 31.16 25.36
CA LEU A 705 -28.22 31.06 23.99
C LEU A 705 -27.64 32.37 23.42
N GLN A 706 -27.93 33.51 24.07
CA GLN A 706 -27.46 34.85 23.71
C GLN A 706 -26.38 35.38 24.67
N ASP A 707 -25.93 34.57 25.63
CA ASP A 707 -24.95 35.00 26.61
C ASP A 707 -23.55 35.12 25.98
N GLN A 708 -23.02 36.33 26.08
CA GLN A 708 -21.72 36.72 25.54
C GLN A 708 -20.65 36.67 26.64
N LEU A 709 -19.41 36.40 26.24
CA LEU A 709 -18.26 36.57 27.12
C LEU A 709 -18.12 38.03 27.53
N ALA A 710 -18.34 38.33 28.82
CA ALA A 710 -18.15 39.68 29.35
C ALA A 710 -16.67 40.15 29.26
N LYS A 711 -15.73 39.21 29.29
CA LYS A 711 -14.28 39.44 29.17
C LYS A 711 -13.63 38.29 28.40
N PRO A 712 -13.66 38.28 27.05
CA PRO A 712 -13.03 37.22 26.28
C PRO A 712 -11.50 37.27 26.45
N PRO A 713 -10.80 36.12 26.42
CA PRO A 713 -9.35 36.06 26.64
C PRO A 713 -8.54 36.71 25.50
N SER A 714 -9.10 36.78 24.30
CA SER A 714 -8.54 37.46 23.12
C SER A 714 -9.66 37.76 22.11
N SER A 715 -9.34 38.34 20.95
CA SER A 715 -10.30 38.43 19.84
C SER A 715 -10.70 37.03 19.33
N TYR A 716 -11.89 36.90 18.75
CA TYR A 716 -12.33 35.67 18.11
C TYR A 716 -11.28 35.15 17.09
N PHE A 717 -10.73 36.05 16.26
CA PHE A 717 -9.70 35.71 15.28
C PHE A 717 -8.46 35.06 15.92
N THR A 718 -7.99 35.62 17.04
CA THR A 718 -6.82 35.11 17.77
C THR A 718 -7.13 33.77 18.42
N TRP A 719 -8.25 33.67 19.15
CA TRP A 719 -8.66 32.45 19.84
C TRP A 719 -8.86 31.28 18.86
N VAL A 720 -9.60 31.51 17.76
CA VAL A 720 -9.95 30.45 16.80
C VAL A 720 -8.71 29.90 16.09
N ARG A 721 -7.66 30.72 15.91
CA ARG A 721 -6.39 30.33 15.27
C ARG A 721 -5.29 29.83 16.21
N THR A 722 -5.50 29.91 17.52
CA THR A 722 -4.53 29.47 18.54
C THR A 722 -5.18 28.41 19.40
N THR A 723 -5.55 28.72 20.66
CA THR A 723 -6.09 27.76 21.63
C THR A 723 -7.16 26.84 21.04
N SER A 724 -8.07 27.38 20.23
CA SER A 724 -9.17 26.58 19.67
C SER A 724 -8.75 25.69 18.48
N ALA A 725 -7.94 26.21 17.54
CA ALA A 725 -7.36 25.41 16.46
C ALA A 725 -6.36 24.38 16.98
N ASP A 726 -5.56 24.74 17.99
CA ASP A 726 -4.58 23.89 18.65
C ASP A 726 -5.27 22.80 19.49
N HIS A 727 -6.47 23.07 20.02
CA HIS A 727 -7.34 22.05 20.66
C HIS A 727 -7.86 21.03 19.64
N THR A 728 -7.94 21.38 18.35
CA THR A 728 -8.21 20.35 17.35
C THR A 728 -7.00 19.45 17.22
N SER A 729 -7.21 18.15 17.07
CA SER A 729 -6.09 17.21 16.86
C SER A 729 -5.41 17.37 15.49
N CYS A 730 -5.89 18.28 14.63
CA CYS A 730 -5.45 18.45 13.25
C CYS A 730 -3.95 18.75 13.14
N PRO A 731 -3.34 19.71 13.85
CA PRO A 731 -1.93 20.05 13.67
C PRO A 731 -0.97 18.90 13.96
N TYR A 732 -1.07 18.29 15.14
CA TYR A 732 -0.17 17.19 15.49
C TYR A 732 -0.44 15.94 14.61
N SER A 733 -1.71 15.66 14.29
CA SER A 733 -2.09 14.55 13.39
C SER A 733 -1.52 14.77 11.99
N PHE A 734 -1.47 16.01 11.49
CA PHE A 734 -0.87 16.37 10.20
C PHE A 734 0.64 16.13 10.20
N HIS A 735 1.35 16.48 11.28
CA HIS A 735 2.79 16.20 11.38
C HIS A 735 3.10 14.71 11.52
N PHE A 736 2.25 13.96 12.24
CA PHE A 736 2.35 12.50 12.27
C PHE A 736 2.10 11.90 10.89
N PHE A 737 1.07 12.39 10.18
CA PHE A 737 0.77 11.99 8.80
C PHE A 737 1.93 12.31 7.84
N ALA A 738 2.59 13.46 7.99
CA ALA A 738 3.77 13.80 7.22
C ALA A 738 4.94 12.83 7.48
N ALA A 739 5.11 12.35 8.72
CA ALA A 739 6.07 11.30 9.03
C ALA A 739 5.71 9.97 8.35
N LEU A 740 4.42 9.60 8.31
CA LEU A 740 3.95 8.42 7.58
C LEU A 740 4.19 8.54 6.07
N ILE A 741 3.87 9.69 5.46
CA ILE A 741 4.16 9.96 4.04
C ILE A 741 5.63 9.70 3.73
N ALA A 742 6.54 10.27 4.54
CA ALA A 742 7.97 10.09 4.35
C ALA A 742 8.42 8.63 4.52
N TYR A 743 7.81 7.91 5.46
CA TYR A 743 8.14 6.52 5.76
C TYR A 743 7.74 5.56 4.63
N TYR A 744 6.50 5.65 4.15
CA TYR A 744 5.99 4.81 3.05
C TYR A 744 6.46 5.27 1.66
N HIS A 745 7.06 6.45 1.55
CA HIS A 745 7.68 6.93 0.31
C HIS A 745 9.16 6.56 0.19
N ARG A 746 9.72 5.81 1.16
CA ARG A 746 11.15 5.52 1.20
C ARG A 746 11.57 4.61 0.03
N PRO A 747 12.46 5.06 -0.88
CA PRO A 747 13.06 4.17 -1.86
C PRO A 747 13.82 3.04 -1.15
N PRO A 748 13.73 1.79 -1.63
CA PRO A 748 14.33 0.60 -1.00
C PRO A 748 15.81 0.78 -0.62
N ASP A 749 16.56 1.57 -1.40
CA ASP A 749 18.01 1.67 -1.34
C ASP A 749 18.55 2.99 -0.75
N THR A 750 17.69 3.84 -0.14
CA THR A 750 18.16 5.09 0.48
C THR A 750 18.23 5.00 2.00
N SER A 751 19.44 5.20 2.55
CA SER A 751 19.68 5.42 3.98
C SER A 751 19.39 6.85 4.42
N ALA A 752 19.23 7.78 3.47
CA ALA A 752 18.96 9.18 3.74
C ALA A 752 17.55 9.38 4.34
N PRO A 753 17.42 10.25 5.35
CA PRO A 753 16.11 10.61 5.89
C PRO A 753 15.24 11.27 4.82
N GLN A 754 14.03 10.75 4.63
CA GLN A 754 13.06 11.31 3.69
C GLN A 754 12.14 12.33 4.39
N PHE A 755 11.59 13.25 3.61
CA PHE A 755 10.64 14.25 4.07
C PHE A 755 9.37 14.17 3.23
N ALA A 756 8.21 14.46 3.81
CA ALA A 756 7.01 14.70 3.01
C ALA A 756 7.12 15.98 2.17
N PHE A 757 7.88 16.96 2.68
CA PHE A 757 8.01 18.31 2.11
C PHE A 757 9.46 18.79 2.09
N TYR A 758 9.93 19.20 0.91
CA TYR A 758 11.29 19.65 0.64
C TYR A 758 11.37 21.17 0.44
N GLY A 759 12.36 21.76 1.11
CA GLY A 759 12.63 23.20 1.01
C GLY A 759 11.62 24.08 1.74
N PRO A 760 11.88 25.40 1.81
CA PRO A 760 11.07 26.35 2.57
C PRO A 760 9.67 26.54 1.98
N ARG A 761 9.51 26.52 0.65
CA ARG A 761 8.22 26.76 -0.01
C ARG A 761 7.20 25.67 0.29
N GLN A 762 7.57 24.39 0.13
CA GLN A 762 6.66 23.28 0.43
C GLN A 762 6.29 23.24 1.90
N ARG A 763 7.26 23.41 2.80
CA ARG A 763 7.03 23.40 4.25
C ARG A 763 6.11 24.54 4.70
N TYR A 764 6.31 25.75 4.19
CA TYR A 764 5.48 26.89 4.56
C TYR A 764 4.04 26.75 4.08
N LEU A 765 3.84 26.31 2.83
CA LEU A 765 2.50 26.09 2.29
C LEU A 765 1.80 24.90 2.95
N ALA A 766 2.53 23.82 3.29
CA ALA A 766 1.98 22.70 4.05
C ALA A 766 1.54 23.10 5.46
N GLU A 767 2.32 23.95 6.14
CA GLU A 767 1.95 24.50 7.45
C GLU A 767 0.73 25.42 7.34
N SER A 768 0.71 26.31 6.34
CA SER A 768 -0.43 27.20 6.06
C SER A 768 -1.71 26.39 5.79
N LEU A 769 -1.62 25.34 4.97
CA LEU A 769 -2.70 24.41 4.70
C LEU A 769 -3.24 23.80 6.00
N CYS A 770 -2.34 23.26 6.84
CA CYS A 770 -2.66 22.63 8.12
C CYS A 770 -3.38 23.60 9.07
N ARG A 771 -2.90 24.85 9.17
CA ARG A 771 -3.49 25.87 10.07
C ARG A 771 -4.88 26.33 9.62
N HIS A 772 -5.09 26.52 8.31
CA HIS A 772 -6.43 26.78 7.77
C HIS A 772 -7.37 25.61 8.03
N LEU A 773 -6.88 24.38 7.84
CA LEU A 773 -7.65 23.16 8.06
C LEU A 773 -8.07 23.03 9.54
N ALA A 774 -7.16 23.26 10.50
CA ALA A 774 -7.45 23.22 11.93
C ALA A 774 -8.49 24.28 12.35
N THR A 775 -8.37 25.50 11.82
CA THR A 775 -9.34 26.59 12.08
C THR A 775 -10.72 26.23 11.54
N MET A 776 -10.77 25.72 10.30
CA MET A 776 -11.98 25.24 9.65
C MET A 776 -12.66 24.13 10.46
N CYS A 777 -11.88 23.16 10.98
CA CYS A 777 -12.41 22.08 11.82
C CYS A 777 -13.16 22.61 13.04
N ARG A 778 -12.54 23.57 13.74
CA ARG A 778 -13.14 24.15 14.94
C ARG A 778 -14.46 24.84 14.61
N GLN A 779 -14.50 25.62 13.54
CA GLN A 779 -15.70 26.37 13.15
C GLN A 779 -16.87 25.45 12.75
N TYR A 780 -16.59 24.36 12.03
CA TYR A 780 -17.61 23.36 11.72
C TYR A 780 -18.11 22.62 12.97
N ASN A 781 -17.18 22.24 13.87
CA ASN A 781 -17.55 21.61 15.13
C ASN A 781 -18.46 22.54 15.95
N ASP A 782 -18.03 23.78 16.16
CA ASP A 782 -18.78 24.80 16.89
C ASP A 782 -20.16 25.04 16.30
N TYR A 783 -20.28 25.09 14.97
CA TYR A 783 -21.57 25.24 14.29
C TYR A 783 -22.52 24.08 14.61
N GLY A 784 -22.02 22.84 14.52
CA GLY A 784 -22.81 21.63 14.78
C GLY A 784 -23.14 21.43 16.26
N SER A 785 -22.32 21.99 17.17
CA SER A 785 -22.41 21.75 18.61
C SER A 785 -23.08 22.85 19.42
N ILE A 786 -23.48 23.99 18.83
CA ILE A 786 -24.08 25.14 19.56
C ILE A 786 -25.06 24.73 20.67
N SER A 787 -26.02 23.85 20.35
CA SER A 787 -27.03 23.42 21.33
C SER A 787 -26.47 22.48 22.40
N ARG A 788 -25.49 21.63 22.06
CA ARG A 788 -24.83 20.71 22.99
C ARG A 788 -23.94 21.50 23.94
N ASP A 789 -23.06 22.34 23.40
CA ASP A 789 -22.09 23.13 24.17
C ASP A 789 -22.80 24.07 25.14
N MET A 790 -24.00 24.54 24.83
CA MET A 790 -24.82 25.30 25.76
C MET A 790 -25.30 24.49 26.97
N VAL A 791 -25.72 23.24 26.74
CA VAL A 791 -26.19 22.34 27.79
C VAL A 791 -25.02 21.88 28.65
N GLU A 792 -23.90 21.54 28.01
CA GLU A 792 -22.65 21.12 28.65
C GLU A 792 -21.85 22.31 29.19
N ARG A 793 -22.26 23.54 28.84
CA ARG A 793 -21.67 24.83 29.20
C ARG A 793 -20.22 25.02 28.72
N ASN A 794 -19.86 24.36 27.63
CA ASN A 794 -18.59 24.51 26.93
C ASN A 794 -18.54 25.83 26.15
N LEU A 795 -17.34 26.39 26.02
CA LEU A 795 -17.10 27.58 25.21
C LEU A 795 -17.29 27.27 23.71
N ASN A 796 -18.08 28.08 23.02
CA ASN A 796 -18.35 27.99 21.58
C ASN A 796 -17.98 29.30 20.86
N SER A 797 -17.67 29.24 19.56
CA SER A 797 -17.47 30.41 18.69
C SER A 797 -18.54 31.48 18.90
N VAL A 798 -19.81 31.09 19.04
CA VAL A 798 -20.94 32.05 19.15
C VAL A 798 -20.98 32.81 20.47
N ASN A 799 -20.15 32.49 21.48
CA ASN A 799 -20.09 33.25 22.73
C ASN A 799 -19.23 34.52 22.63
N PHE A 800 -18.49 34.68 21.52
CA PHE A 800 -17.67 35.85 21.28
C PHE A 800 -18.53 37.07 20.88
N PRO A 801 -18.30 38.26 21.49
CA PRO A 801 -19.09 39.47 21.20
C PRO A 801 -19.17 39.83 19.72
N GLU A 802 -18.10 39.56 18.95
CA GLU A 802 -18.00 39.82 17.51
C GLU A 802 -19.16 39.22 16.70
N PHE A 803 -19.72 38.08 17.14
CA PHE A 803 -20.86 37.44 16.47
C PHE A 803 -22.18 38.18 16.67
N TRP A 804 -22.29 39.02 17.70
CA TRP A 804 -23.52 39.72 18.08
C TRP A 804 -23.48 41.22 17.78
N GLU A 805 -22.38 41.72 17.25
CA GLU A 805 -22.27 43.09 16.76
C GLU A 805 -23.26 43.36 15.62
N GLN A 806 -23.96 44.49 15.70
CA GLN A 806 -24.83 44.95 14.62
C GLN A 806 -23.99 45.75 13.62
N VAL A 807 -24.02 45.32 12.34
CA VAL A 807 -23.57 46.18 11.25
C VAL A 807 -24.63 47.25 11.09
N GLY A 808 -24.38 48.45 11.61
CA GLY A 808 -25.24 49.60 11.34
C GLY A 808 -25.27 49.85 9.84
N ASP A 809 -26.46 49.82 9.23
CA ASP A 809 -26.65 50.23 7.85
C ASP A 809 -25.94 51.57 7.63
N GLY A 810 -24.92 51.54 6.79
CA GLY A 810 -24.21 52.72 6.37
C GLY A 810 -25.21 53.72 5.81
N LYS A 811 -25.27 54.90 6.43
CA LYS A 811 -25.97 56.09 5.97
C LYS A 811 -25.92 56.22 4.44
N ILE A 812 -27.02 55.89 3.76
CA ILE A 812 -27.37 56.59 2.52
C ILE A 812 -28.04 57.88 2.98
N ALA A 813 -27.26 58.96 2.97
CA ALA A 813 -27.81 60.30 3.14
C ALA A 813 -28.79 60.59 2.01
N GLY A 814 -30.09 60.71 2.32
CA GLY A 814 -31.10 60.95 1.30
C GLY A 814 -32.54 60.97 1.79
N THR A 815 -32.88 61.97 2.60
CA THR A 815 -34.20 62.63 2.70
C THR A 815 -35.44 61.94 3.31
N HIS A 816 -35.96 62.66 4.31
CA HIS A 816 -37.33 62.82 4.80
C HIS A 816 -37.91 61.84 5.84
N ASN A 817 -38.08 62.44 7.04
CA ASN A 817 -39.04 62.11 8.09
C ASN A 817 -40.35 61.51 7.56
N ASP A 818 -40.79 60.41 8.18
CA ASP A 818 -42.01 60.48 8.97
C ASP A 818 -41.96 59.48 10.14
N GLY A 819 -42.49 59.93 11.28
CA GLY A 819 -42.41 59.23 12.55
C GLY A 819 -43.32 58.01 12.63
N GLY A 820 -42.87 57.02 13.40
CA GLY A 820 -43.69 55.86 13.73
C GLY A 820 -42.86 54.75 14.36
N ASP A 821 -43.02 54.62 15.67
CA ASP A 821 -42.68 53.45 16.50
C ASP A 821 -41.18 53.20 16.77
N HIS A 822 -40.79 53.42 18.03
CA HIS A 822 -39.53 52.94 18.60
C HIS A 822 -39.63 51.41 18.76
N GLY A 823 -39.49 50.69 17.63
CA GLY A 823 -39.18 49.27 17.64
C GLY A 823 -37.90 49.07 18.44
N LYS A 824 -37.97 48.24 19.49
CA LYS A 824 -36.79 47.73 20.19
C LYS A 824 -35.75 47.27 19.16
N PRO A 825 -34.43 47.43 19.41
CA PRO A 825 -33.43 46.80 18.56
C PRO A 825 -33.78 45.32 18.47
N THR A 826 -34.10 44.83 17.28
CA THR A 826 -34.27 43.41 17.06
C THR A 826 -32.91 42.76 17.26
N ASP A 827 -32.73 42.05 18.36
CA ASP A 827 -31.53 41.27 18.62
C ASP A 827 -31.19 40.41 17.39
N LYS A 828 -29.92 40.38 17.00
CA LYS A 828 -29.45 39.55 15.89
C LYS A 828 -29.91 38.10 16.14
N SER A 829 -30.59 37.50 15.17
CA SER A 829 -31.15 36.15 15.36
C SER A 829 -30.04 35.11 15.41
N LEU A 830 -30.29 33.99 16.11
CA LEU A 830 -29.36 32.85 16.10
C LEU A 830 -29.07 32.35 14.68
N ASP A 831 -30.04 32.42 13.78
CA ASP A 831 -29.87 32.02 12.39
C ASP A 831 -28.86 32.91 11.66
N ALA A 832 -28.86 34.23 11.94
CA ALA A 832 -27.86 35.15 11.41
C ALA A 832 -26.45 34.87 11.99
N VAL A 833 -26.36 34.57 13.29
CA VAL A 833 -25.08 34.17 13.93
C VAL A 833 -24.54 32.87 13.34
N LYS A 834 -25.40 31.88 13.14
CA LYS A 834 -25.06 30.63 12.46
C LYS A 834 -24.62 30.87 11.02
N ALA A 835 -25.28 31.78 10.31
CA ALA A 835 -24.91 32.15 8.94
C ALA A 835 -23.51 32.78 8.86
N ASP A 836 -23.14 33.62 9.84
CA ASP A 836 -21.79 34.19 9.91
C ASP A 836 -20.74 33.12 10.23
N LEU A 837 -21.02 32.23 11.18
CA LEU A 837 -20.08 31.16 11.55
C LEU A 837 -19.80 30.20 10.39
N ILE A 838 -20.84 29.78 9.66
CA ILE A 838 -20.65 28.91 8.50
C ILE A 838 -19.95 29.65 7.35
N TRP A 839 -20.19 30.95 7.18
CA TRP A 839 -19.48 31.76 6.19
C TRP A 839 -17.97 31.82 6.50
N LEU A 840 -17.61 31.99 7.78
CA LEU A 840 -16.22 31.98 8.22
C LEU A 840 -15.57 30.60 7.99
N ALA A 841 -16.29 29.51 8.27
CA ALA A 841 -15.82 28.15 7.98
C ALA A 841 -15.56 27.94 6.48
N GLU A 842 -16.45 28.41 5.61
CA GLU A 842 -16.26 28.33 4.15
C GLU A 842 -15.12 29.24 3.65
N TYR A 843 -14.88 30.38 4.30
CA TYR A 843 -13.70 31.21 4.02
C TYR A 843 -12.40 30.46 4.35
N GLU A 844 -12.30 29.82 5.52
CA GLU A 844 -11.11 29.02 5.88
C GLU A 844 -10.96 27.80 4.97
N ARG A 845 -12.06 27.17 4.54
CA ARG A 845 -12.05 26.09 3.55
C ARG A 845 -11.48 26.56 2.22
N ALA A 846 -11.89 27.73 1.71
CA ALA A 846 -11.35 28.31 0.49
C ALA A 846 -9.85 28.61 0.61
N CYS A 847 -9.40 29.13 1.76
CA CYS A 847 -7.98 29.36 2.04
C CYS A 847 -7.18 28.05 2.08
N CYS A 848 -7.74 27.01 2.71
CA CYS A 848 -7.16 25.66 2.76
C CYS A 848 -6.95 25.09 1.35
N MET A 849 -7.99 25.12 0.51
CA MET A 849 -7.92 24.62 -0.87
C MET A 849 -6.95 25.43 -1.73
N SER A 850 -6.90 26.76 -1.55
CA SER A 850 -5.91 27.60 -2.22
C SER A 850 -4.48 27.27 -1.79
N ALA A 851 -4.22 27.05 -0.50
CA ALA A 851 -2.91 26.64 -0.01
C ALA A 851 -2.48 25.28 -0.59
N LEU A 852 -3.41 24.31 -0.70
CA LEU A 852 -3.16 23.02 -1.32
C LEU A 852 -2.85 23.15 -2.81
N ASP A 853 -3.63 23.93 -3.55
CA ASP A 853 -3.42 24.17 -4.99
C ASP A 853 -2.04 24.78 -5.24
N ARG A 854 -1.67 25.81 -4.48
CA ARG A 854 -0.35 26.46 -4.58
C ARG A 854 0.77 25.51 -4.18
N LEU A 855 0.57 24.70 -3.14
CA LEU A 855 1.54 23.69 -2.74
C LEU A 855 1.79 22.70 -3.88
N VAL A 856 0.75 22.23 -4.57
CA VAL A 856 0.88 21.29 -5.67
C VAL A 856 1.50 21.95 -6.90
N ASN A 857 0.92 23.06 -7.37
CA ASN A 857 1.20 23.66 -8.66
C ASN A 857 2.43 24.59 -8.65
N GLU A 858 2.68 25.34 -7.58
CA GLU A 858 3.81 26.29 -7.54
C GLU A 858 5.12 25.64 -7.08
N THR A 859 5.06 24.48 -6.40
CA THR A 859 6.26 23.83 -5.83
C THR A 859 6.65 22.53 -6.53
N GLY A 860 5.81 22.01 -7.42
CA GLY A 860 6.03 20.72 -8.08
C GLY A 860 5.95 19.55 -7.10
N LEU A 861 5.02 19.59 -6.14
CA LEU A 861 4.82 18.49 -5.18
C LEU A 861 4.51 17.20 -5.96
N PRO A 862 5.14 16.06 -5.63
CA PRO A 862 4.87 14.80 -6.33
C PRO A 862 3.38 14.44 -6.33
N THR A 863 2.83 14.02 -7.49
CA THR A 863 1.40 13.74 -7.66
C THR A 863 0.85 12.75 -6.64
N ARG A 864 1.64 11.74 -6.26
CA ARG A 864 1.25 10.79 -5.19
C ARG A 864 1.07 11.52 -3.86
N THR A 865 2.07 12.29 -3.43
CA THR A 865 2.01 13.06 -2.18
C THR A 865 0.84 14.05 -2.17
N ALA A 866 0.57 14.70 -3.30
CA ALA A 866 -0.59 15.58 -3.47
C ALA A 866 -1.92 14.86 -3.22
N ARG A 867 -2.12 13.66 -3.79
CA ARG A 867 -3.35 12.86 -3.57
C ARG A 867 -3.48 12.36 -2.14
N ILE A 868 -2.36 11.98 -1.51
CA ILE A 868 -2.34 11.57 -0.10
C ILE A 868 -2.76 12.74 0.80
N LEU A 869 -2.25 13.95 0.54
CA LEU A 869 -2.65 15.16 1.29
C LEU A 869 -4.11 15.54 1.04
N GLN A 870 -4.57 15.48 -0.21
CA GLN A 870 -5.98 15.70 -0.54
C GLN A 870 -6.87 14.71 0.25
N THR A 871 -6.45 13.46 0.42
CA THR A 871 -7.19 12.48 1.22
C THR A 871 -7.32 12.92 2.67
N PHE A 872 -6.25 13.42 3.30
CA PHE A 872 -6.28 13.93 4.68
C PHE A 872 -7.21 15.15 4.80
N VAL A 873 -7.11 16.09 3.87
CA VAL A 873 -7.99 17.28 3.80
C VAL A 873 -9.45 16.86 3.65
N ASP A 874 -9.74 15.94 2.72
CA ASP A 874 -11.08 15.43 2.46
C ASP A 874 -11.67 14.68 3.66
N VAL A 875 -10.90 13.86 4.36
CA VAL A 875 -11.35 13.21 5.62
C VAL A 875 -11.77 14.26 6.64
N THR A 876 -10.95 15.30 6.77
CA THR A 876 -11.15 16.36 7.75
C THR A 876 -12.37 17.23 7.43
N ASP A 877 -12.53 17.62 6.17
CA ASP A 877 -13.72 18.31 5.64
C ASP A 877 -14.99 17.46 5.79
N LEU A 878 -14.89 16.15 5.52
CA LEU A 878 -16.01 15.22 5.67
C LEU A 878 -16.51 15.15 7.11
N TYR A 879 -15.63 15.15 8.12
CA TYR A 879 -16.06 15.25 9.52
C TYR A 879 -16.83 16.54 9.80
N GLY A 880 -16.38 17.68 9.27
CA GLY A 880 -17.09 18.95 9.39
C GLY A 880 -18.52 18.86 8.82
N GLN A 881 -18.67 18.28 7.63
CA GLN A 881 -19.97 18.06 6.99
C GLN A 881 -20.85 17.08 7.77
N ILE A 882 -20.27 16.04 8.38
CA ILE A 882 -21.00 15.12 9.25
C ILE A 882 -21.53 15.88 10.46
N TYR A 883 -20.72 16.69 11.15
CA TYR A 883 -21.16 17.45 12.33
C TYR A 883 -22.31 18.42 12.02
N VAL A 884 -22.27 19.09 10.86
CA VAL A 884 -23.36 19.96 10.40
C VAL A 884 -24.64 19.15 10.16
N ALA A 885 -24.53 17.94 9.61
CA ALA A 885 -25.68 17.10 9.30
C ALA A 885 -26.21 16.30 10.52
N ARG A 886 -25.32 15.92 11.44
CA ARG A 886 -25.58 15.03 12.58
C ARG A 886 -24.48 15.13 13.65
N ASP A 887 -24.88 15.37 14.89
CA ASP A 887 -23.97 15.27 16.04
C ASP A 887 -23.59 13.79 16.33
N ILE A 888 -22.28 13.51 16.29
CA ILE A 888 -21.68 12.18 16.51
C ILE A 888 -20.81 12.09 17.76
N ALA A 889 -20.69 13.17 18.56
CA ALA A 889 -19.88 13.19 19.77
C ALA A 889 -20.49 12.29 20.87
N SER A 890 -19.61 11.74 21.73
CA SER A 890 -20.03 11.05 22.95
C SER A 890 -20.48 12.07 23.99
N ARG A 891 -21.46 11.70 24.82
CA ARG A 891 -21.89 12.53 25.94
C ARG A 891 -21.40 11.91 27.24
N VAL A 892 -20.87 12.74 28.13
CA VAL A 892 -20.64 12.37 29.54
C VAL A 892 -22.01 12.15 30.19
N ARG A 893 -22.16 11.06 30.95
CA ARG A 893 -23.42 10.68 31.61
C ARG A 893 -23.57 11.27 32.99
#